data_AF-A0A1Q9DVQ0-F1
#
_entry.id   AF-A0A1Q9DVQ0-F1
#
_cell.length_a   1.000
_cell.length_b   1.000
_cell.length_c   1.000
_cell.angle_alpha   90.00
_cell.angle_beta   90.00
_cell.angle_gamma   90.00
#
_symmetry.space_group_name_H-M   'P 1'
#
loop_
_entity.id
_entity.type
_entity.pdbx_description
1 polymer ?
#
loop_
_entity_poly.entity_id
_entity_poly.type
_entity_poly.pdbx_seq_one_letter_code
_entity_poly.pdbx_strand_id
1 'polypeptide(L)'
;MQAPMQAPSAAGADGVGFGRHAEMTYIELWEKEPKYCQWVIKAVQDQEPGTPGEEPSPMERLGKWLREREAQAESTGPAYEYNEDMQLVEVPGSRSLKERAGITVKFYGVAAPIKRICTSWEECKPHVHGVKGVMYRSFATREEAEAYVNNPPARAVKQPKQSQKKSARTSDGSEDKGETVETSKKSRKVKKPSKDPAEKPEDAVEEDTKVEAKSAKGKARKGTKKNQPDNEEPAEPARKRQRKEKGEDAAKGAAPKKSMLAKAKAKAKAKAKAKAKANAVAKAKARQAKAKAKPPAATEEEKSPKAADKLSSLPEVSPEVLKLAEEVGLSTALRNLRLRPEIAALNVDAQILLNTLRECDGLVNKAKCRILETGAGGPSTPPKSQRPQEPITPEKCEAPPPVAEDVPMKGEVEQKRVDGPVVQLSAQDSLKVTETKPTEDDNNQEAEAAVHVAPACPNCGKVYDAHDTSFCRGCGLARDMNEMTEASSTQAARLIPAGRSITVEAMRLNSPLKEMDPEVHGIIESEKDRQRRCVNLIASENFAPLPVLEAVGSVMVNKYSEGYPGARYYGGNEFIDKAERLCQQRALSSFRLDAKEWGVNVQSLSGSPANFQVFTALCDVHDRIMGLDLPHGGHLSHGYQTDTKKISMVSKYFESIPYRLNEETGLIDYDECEKFAMRIRPKILIAGTSAYSRLIDYGRMRQIADKVGAYLLADMAHISGLVAGAAIPSPFEYADVVTTTTHKSLRGPRGAMIFYRKGQRGVDKKGNPIMYDLEDRINAAVFPGLQGGPHNQSITSLAVALKQASEPEFKTYIQQVMKNSKALGESLQRCNFNLVSGGTDNHLVLIDLRSKGVNGSKAEAVCEMASIVLNKNTIPGDKSAMNPNGLRVGAPAMTSRGLMEDDFVKIGEFIGGAVDVAAEVQKQSGPKLVDFKRVLAESPPGKLLELKGQVEDFASELACRPMLDTYFAQWETSKIRSTVTQKVQDTTVSPDEAMKERIKANRERALARRRQLQQGVPQTS
;
A
#
# COMPACT_ATOMS: atom_id res chain seq x y z
N MET A 1 39.20 -52.10 38.42
CA MET A 1 38.85 -51.48 37.13
C MET A 1 37.34 -51.30 37.09
N GLN A 2 36.85 -50.06 37.02
CA GLN A 2 35.44 -49.77 36.76
C GLN A 2 35.38 -48.93 35.48
N ALA A 3 34.64 -49.39 34.48
CA ALA A 3 34.39 -48.62 33.27
C ALA A 3 33.35 -47.52 33.59
N PRO A 4 33.61 -46.24 33.26
CA PRO A 4 32.65 -45.17 33.50
C PRO A 4 31.44 -45.29 32.56
N MET A 5 30.28 -44.84 33.04
CA MET A 5 29.05 -44.79 32.26
C MET A 5 29.21 -43.85 31.05
N GLN A 6 28.81 -44.29 29.86
CA GLN A 6 28.64 -43.39 28.71
C GLN A 6 27.34 -42.58 28.88
N ALA A 7 27.43 -41.26 28.70
CA ALA A 7 26.29 -40.36 28.68
C ALA A 7 25.73 -40.22 27.24
N PRO A 8 24.42 -39.91 27.07
CA PRO A 8 23.79 -39.88 25.75
C PRO A 8 23.94 -38.53 25.05
N SER A 9 24.35 -38.57 23.77
CA SER A 9 24.18 -37.50 22.78
C SER A 9 24.20 -38.11 21.37
N ALA A 10 23.51 -37.59 20.36
CA ALA A 10 22.88 -36.28 20.28
C ALA A 10 21.38 -36.33 19.98
N ALA A 11 20.61 -35.50 20.68
CA ALA A 11 19.29 -35.06 20.27
C ALA A 11 19.30 -33.53 20.25
N GLY A 12 19.27 -32.93 19.06
CA GLY A 12 19.35 -31.48 18.88
C GLY A 12 18.71 -31.03 17.57
N ALA A 13 17.73 -30.14 17.68
CA ALA A 13 17.05 -29.35 16.64
C ALA A 13 16.63 -30.06 15.33
N ASP A 14 17.58 -30.47 14.49
CA ASP A 14 17.42 -30.63 13.03
C ASP A 14 17.52 -32.09 12.54
N GLY A 15 17.32 -33.07 13.43
CA GLY A 15 17.22 -34.49 13.06
C GLY A 15 15.83 -34.88 12.57
N VAL A 16 15.72 -35.69 11.50
CA VAL A 16 14.45 -36.15 10.94
C VAL A 16 13.64 -36.93 11.98
N GLY A 17 14.23 -37.94 12.63
CA GLY A 17 13.67 -38.60 13.81
C GLY A 17 12.42 -39.47 13.62
N PHE A 18 11.94 -39.66 12.38
CA PHE A 18 10.83 -40.58 12.07
C PHE A 18 10.92 -41.18 10.66
N GLY A 19 10.23 -42.30 10.45
CA GLY A 19 10.15 -42.97 9.14
C GLY A 19 11.48 -43.55 8.66
N ARG A 20 11.57 -43.85 7.34
CA ARG A 20 12.74 -44.49 6.73
C ARG A 20 14.04 -43.65 6.75
N HIS A 21 13.93 -42.39 7.16
CA HIS A 21 15.01 -41.40 7.14
C HIS A 21 15.34 -40.86 8.54
N ALA A 22 14.88 -41.53 9.61
CA ALA A 22 14.99 -41.02 10.99
C ALA A 22 16.41 -40.59 11.40
N GLU A 23 17.43 -41.32 10.93
CA GLU A 23 18.86 -41.07 11.21
C GLU A 23 19.48 -39.91 10.41
N MET A 24 18.76 -39.30 9.45
CA MET A 24 19.26 -38.17 8.66
C MET A 24 18.99 -36.83 9.34
N THR A 25 19.85 -35.85 9.09
CA THR A 25 19.51 -34.43 9.35
C THR A 25 18.56 -33.85 8.28
N TYR A 26 17.89 -32.75 8.60
CA TYR A 26 17.03 -32.01 7.67
C TYR A 26 17.79 -31.54 6.41
N ILE A 27 19.06 -31.16 6.57
CA ILE A 27 19.94 -30.71 5.48
C ILE A 27 20.34 -31.89 4.57
N GLU A 28 20.75 -33.01 5.15
CA GLU A 28 21.06 -34.20 4.34
C GLU A 28 19.84 -34.74 3.60
N LEU A 29 18.66 -34.71 4.22
CA LEU A 29 17.41 -35.09 3.55
C LEU A 29 17.11 -34.15 2.38
N TRP A 30 17.28 -32.84 2.59
CA TRP A 30 17.15 -31.82 1.54
C TRP A 30 18.09 -32.06 0.36
N GLU A 31 19.34 -32.46 0.62
CA GLU A 31 20.37 -32.69 -0.39
C GLU A 31 20.23 -34.03 -1.12
N LYS A 32 19.97 -35.11 -0.37
CA LYS A 32 20.04 -36.49 -0.88
C LYS A 32 18.69 -37.00 -1.41
N GLU A 33 17.57 -36.49 -0.89
CA GLU A 33 16.22 -37.04 -1.11
C GLU A 33 15.17 -35.98 -1.52
N PRO A 34 15.38 -35.22 -2.62
CA PRO A 34 14.51 -34.10 -2.99
C PRO A 34 13.06 -34.52 -3.29
N LYS A 35 12.85 -35.72 -3.85
CA LYS A 35 11.51 -36.26 -4.13
C LYS A 35 10.74 -36.61 -2.85
N TYR A 36 11.43 -37.08 -1.82
CA TYR A 36 10.81 -37.29 -0.51
C TYR A 36 10.47 -35.95 0.16
N CYS A 37 11.36 -34.95 0.08
CA CYS A 37 11.10 -33.61 0.60
C CYS A 37 9.83 -32.98 0.01
N GLN A 38 9.62 -33.05 -1.30
CA GLN A 38 8.38 -32.57 -1.93
C GLN A 38 7.13 -33.33 -1.46
N TRP A 39 7.25 -34.65 -1.24
CA TRP A 39 6.16 -35.44 -0.70
C TRP A 39 5.81 -35.03 0.74
N VAL A 40 6.79 -34.74 1.60
CA VAL A 40 6.55 -34.22 2.95
C VAL A 40 5.88 -32.84 2.91
N ILE A 41 6.37 -31.91 2.09
CA ILE A 41 5.76 -30.58 1.91
C ILE A 41 4.26 -30.72 1.56
N LYS A 42 3.93 -31.59 0.61
CA LYS A 42 2.54 -31.83 0.20
C LYS A 42 1.72 -32.54 1.28
N ALA A 43 2.26 -33.58 1.91
CA ALA A 43 1.57 -34.33 2.95
C ALA A 43 1.19 -33.46 4.17
N VAL A 44 1.98 -32.41 4.46
CA VAL A 44 1.71 -31.42 5.51
C VAL A 44 0.82 -30.26 5.02
N GLN A 45 0.60 -30.09 3.71
CA GLN A 45 -0.42 -29.18 3.17
C GLN A 45 -1.83 -29.79 3.18
N ASP A 46 -1.95 -31.11 3.05
CA ASP A 46 -3.24 -31.82 2.96
C ASP A 46 -3.85 -32.20 4.34
N GLN A 47 -3.30 -31.70 5.46
CA GLN A 47 -3.79 -31.93 6.83
C GLN A 47 -4.56 -30.71 7.38
N GLU A 48 -5.64 -30.95 8.14
CA GLU A 48 -6.32 -29.89 8.90
C GLU A 48 -5.44 -29.43 10.09
N PRO A 49 -5.38 -28.12 10.40
CA PRO A 49 -4.52 -27.60 11.46
C PRO A 49 -4.94 -28.12 12.84
N GLY A 50 -3.97 -28.59 13.62
CA GLY A 50 -4.16 -29.17 14.95
C GLY A 50 -4.74 -28.22 15.99
N THR A 51 -5.12 -28.79 17.14
CA THR A 51 -5.79 -28.08 18.23
C THR A 51 -4.89 -26.98 18.82
N PRO A 52 -5.36 -25.73 19.00
CA PRO A 52 -4.52 -24.64 19.52
C PRO A 52 -4.00 -24.92 20.94
N GLY A 53 -2.74 -25.31 21.07
CA GLY A 53 -2.05 -25.59 22.33
C GLY A 53 -1.18 -26.84 22.36
N GLU A 54 -1.24 -27.70 21.33
CA GLU A 54 -0.38 -28.89 21.22
C GLU A 54 0.93 -28.56 20.46
N GLU A 55 2.03 -29.26 20.77
CA GLU A 55 3.30 -29.08 20.05
C GLU A 55 3.22 -29.67 18.63
N PRO A 56 3.77 -28.99 17.60
CA PRO A 56 3.76 -29.51 16.24
C PRO A 56 4.61 -30.77 16.14
N SER A 57 4.07 -31.79 15.48
CA SER A 57 4.73 -33.09 15.31
C SER A 57 6.07 -32.98 14.57
N PRO A 58 6.99 -33.96 14.72
CA PRO A 58 8.24 -33.98 13.95
C PRO A 58 8.05 -33.82 12.43
N MET A 59 6.94 -34.34 11.88
CA MET A 59 6.63 -34.23 10.47
C MET A 59 6.14 -32.83 10.07
N GLU A 60 5.36 -32.16 10.90
CA GLU A 60 4.98 -30.75 10.69
C GLU A 60 6.19 -29.81 10.83
N ARG A 61 7.11 -30.09 11.77
CA ARG A 61 8.36 -29.32 11.93
C ARG A 61 9.25 -29.44 10.69
N LEU A 62 9.50 -30.66 10.20
CA LEU A 62 10.20 -30.90 8.95
C LEU A 62 9.46 -30.25 7.76
N GLY A 63 8.15 -30.46 7.64
CA GLY A 63 7.33 -29.89 6.56
C GLY A 63 7.23 -28.36 6.60
N LYS A 64 7.43 -27.72 7.75
CA LYS A 64 7.62 -26.27 7.85
C LYS A 64 9.00 -25.86 7.34
N TRP A 65 10.06 -26.45 7.89
CA TRP A 65 11.46 -26.13 7.51
C TRP A 65 11.70 -26.32 6.00
N LEU A 66 11.22 -27.42 5.43
CA LEU A 66 11.32 -27.70 3.99
C LEU A 66 10.61 -26.66 3.11
N ARG A 67 9.47 -26.10 3.55
CA ARG A 67 8.77 -25.02 2.84
C ARG A 67 9.52 -23.69 2.92
N GLU A 68 10.11 -23.38 4.07
CA GLU A 68 10.94 -22.18 4.26
C GLU A 68 12.22 -22.27 3.41
N ARG A 69 12.87 -23.44 3.35
CA ARG A 69 14.01 -23.72 2.45
C ARG A 69 13.64 -23.71 0.97
N GLU A 70 12.50 -24.25 0.56
CA GLU A 70 12.04 -24.20 -0.85
C GLU A 70 11.69 -22.76 -1.27
N ALA A 71 10.97 -22.00 -0.45
CA ALA A 71 10.70 -20.59 -0.73
C ALA A 71 12.00 -19.75 -0.83
N GLN A 72 13.01 -20.05 0.00
CA GLN A 72 14.31 -19.39 -0.09
C GLN A 72 15.01 -19.73 -1.42
N ALA A 73 15.14 -21.01 -1.77
CA ALA A 73 15.78 -21.46 -3.02
C ALA A 73 15.07 -20.93 -4.28
N GLU A 74 13.72 -20.89 -4.29
CA GLU A 74 12.95 -20.30 -5.39
C GLU A 74 13.13 -18.77 -5.49
N SER A 75 13.53 -18.09 -4.41
CA SER A 75 13.77 -16.65 -4.40
C SER A 75 15.20 -16.25 -4.80
N THR A 76 16.20 -17.11 -4.55
CA THR A 76 17.62 -16.81 -4.82
C THR A 76 18.14 -17.42 -6.12
N GLY A 77 17.53 -18.50 -6.61
CA GLY A 77 18.10 -19.31 -7.69
C GLY A 77 19.31 -20.14 -7.23
N PRO A 78 20.00 -20.83 -8.16
CA PRO A 78 21.22 -21.59 -7.88
C PRO A 78 22.32 -20.67 -7.36
N ALA A 79 22.93 -21.06 -6.24
CA ALA A 79 24.08 -20.38 -5.66
C ALA A 79 25.38 -21.00 -6.17
N TYR A 80 26.42 -20.18 -6.33
CA TYR A 80 27.73 -20.60 -6.81
C TYR A 80 28.82 -20.09 -5.85
N GLU A 81 29.80 -20.94 -5.58
CA GLU A 81 30.96 -20.65 -4.73
C GLU A 81 32.24 -21.02 -5.49
N TYR A 82 33.37 -20.45 -5.11
CA TYR A 82 34.67 -20.83 -5.68
C TYR A 82 35.24 -22.00 -4.87
N ASN A 83 35.62 -23.09 -5.55
CA ASN A 83 36.33 -24.20 -4.92
C ASN A 83 37.81 -23.84 -4.64
N GLU A 84 38.55 -24.77 -4.04
CA GLU A 84 39.98 -24.58 -3.71
C GLU A 84 40.86 -24.31 -4.95
N ASP A 85 40.43 -24.77 -6.14
CA ASP A 85 41.07 -24.50 -7.45
C ASP A 85 40.65 -23.17 -8.10
N MET A 86 39.91 -22.30 -7.38
CA MET A 86 39.33 -21.05 -7.89
C MET A 86 38.37 -21.25 -9.08
N GLN A 87 37.77 -22.43 -9.23
CA GLN A 87 36.69 -22.69 -10.19
C GLN A 87 35.33 -22.40 -9.56
N LEU A 88 34.46 -21.72 -10.31
CA LEU A 88 33.09 -21.41 -9.88
C LEU A 88 32.22 -22.67 -9.99
N VAL A 89 31.90 -23.28 -8.85
CA VAL A 89 31.09 -24.50 -8.73
C VAL A 89 29.73 -24.19 -8.12
N GLU A 90 28.72 -24.98 -8.45
CA GLU A 90 27.38 -24.80 -7.89
C GLU A 90 27.29 -25.38 -6.47
N VAL A 91 26.76 -24.58 -5.53
CA VAL A 91 26.59 -24.99 -4.14
C VAL A 91 25.59 -26.15 -4.06
N PRO A 92 25.96 -27.31 -3.48
CA PRO A 92 25.08 -28.47 -3.38
C PRO A 92 23.71 -28.13 -2.78
N GLY A 93 22.66 -28.56 -3.47
CA GLY A 93 21.28 -28.37 -3.00
C GLY A 93 20.75 -26.94 -3.03
N SER A 94 21.43 -25.99 -3.67
CA SER A 94 20.98 -24.59 -3.78
C SER A 94 19.76 -24.39 -4.71
N ARG A 95 19.66 -25.15 -5.81
CA ARG A 95 18.44 -25.20 -6.65
C ARG A 95 17.21 -25.66 -5.88
N SER A 96 16.02 -25.27 -6.35
CA SER A 96 14.74 -25.68 -5.77
C SER A 96 14.54 -27.20 -5.83
N LEU A 97 13.64 -27.72 -4.98
CA LEU A 97 13.28 -29.15 -5.05
C LEU A 97 12.61 -29.51 -6.38
N LYS A 98 11.90 -28.58 -7.04
CA LYS A 98 11.20 -28.81 -8.32
C LYS A 98 12.19 -29.09 -9.45
N GLU A 99 13.25 -28.29 -9.53
CA GLU A 99 14.37 -28.50 -10.46
C GLU A 99 15.12 -29.79 -10.13
N ARG A 100 15.49 -29.99 -8.85
CA ARG A 100 16.29 -31.15 -8.40
C ARG A 100 15.54 -32.48 -8.41
N ALA A 101 14.21 -32.46 -8.37
CA ALA A 101 13.37 -33.65 -8.56
C ALA A 101 13.22 -34.05 -10.04
N GLY A 102 13.65 -33.20 -10.99
CA GLY A 102 13.51 -33.43 -12.42
C GLY A 102 12.09 -33.22 -12.96
N ILE A 103 11.28 -32.39 -12.29
CA ILE A 103 9.90 -32.10 -12.73
C ILE A 103 9.98 -31.11 -13.90
N THR A 104 9.70 -31.58 -15.11
CA THR A 104 9.89 -30.80 -16.34
C THR A 104 8.90 -29.63 -16.41
N VAL A 105 9.40 -28.41 -16.23
CA VAL A 105 8.65 -27.17 -16.43
C VAL A 105 8.27 -27.05 -17.91
N LYS A 106 6.98 -26.87 -18.21
CA LYS A 106 6.48 -26.68 -19.58
C LYS A 106 6.30 -25.20 -19.85
N PHE A 107 6.95 -24.70 -20.89
CA PHE A 107 6.76 -23.35 -21.40
C PHE A 107 5.53 -23.32 -22.31
N TYR A 108 4.73 -22.26 -22.26
CA TYR A 108 3.54 -22.08 -23.10
C TYR A 108 3.70 -20.82 -23.94
N GLY A 109 3.98 -20.98 -25.22
CA GLY A 109 3.99 -19.88 -26.18
C GLY A 109 2.58 -19.56 -26.65
N VAL A 110 2.13 -18.31 -26.45
CA VAL A 110 0.91 -17.72 -27.02
C VAL A 110 1.35 -16.74 -28.09
N ALA A 111 0.95 -16.97 -29.35
CA ALA A 111 1.40 -16.20 -30.51
C ALA A 111 0.35 -15.18 -31.00
N ALA A 112 -0.92 -15.38 -30.65
CA ALA A 112 -2.03 -14.46 -30.94
C ALA A 112 -3.13 -14.66 -29.88
N PRO A 113 -3.87 -13.62 -29.45
CA PRO A 113 -3.80 -12.23 -29.93
C PRO A 113 -2.62 -11.43 -29.35
N ILE A 114 -2.01 -11.89 -28.25
CA ILE A 114 -0.86 -11.26 -27.61
C ILE A 114 0.31 -12.25 -27.69
N LYS A 115 1.49 -11.78 -28.13
CA LYS A 115 2.73 -12.55 -28.06
C LYS A 115 3.22 -12.62 -26.63
N ARG A 116 3.20 -13.81 -26.01
CA ARG A 116 3.65 -14.05 -24.63
C ARG A 116 4.19 -15.48 -24.50
N ILE A 117 5.15 -15.67 -23.60
CA ILE A 117 5.52 -16.99 -23.09
C ILE A 117 5.16 -17.04 -21.61
N CYS A 118 4.61 -18.18 -21.19
CA CYS A 118 4.21 -18.43 -19.81
C CYS A 118 5.01 -19.63 -19.28
N THR A 119 5.45 -19.60 -18.02
CA THR A 119 6.20 -20.71 -17.39
C THR A 119 5.29 -21.72 -16.68
N SER A 120 3.98 -21.43 -16.61
CA SER A 120 2.95 -22.30 -16.04
C SER A 120 1.68 -22.30 -16.89
N TRP A 121 0.82 -23.30 -16.70
CA TRP A 121 -0.50 -23.31 -17.32
C TRP A 121 -1.41 -22.26 -16.70
N GLU A 122 -1.25 -21.99 -15.41
CA GLU A 122 -2.01 -21.03 -14.61
C GLU A 122 -1.82 -19.59 -15.11
N GLU A 123 -0.61 -19.24 -15.55
CA GLU A 123 -0.30 -17.97 -16.22
C GLU A 123 -0.81 -17.92 -17.67
N CYS A 124 -0.79 -19.05 -18.39
CA CYS A 124 -1.25 -19.16 -19.78
C CYS A 124 -2.79 -19.09 -19.91
N LYS A 125 -3.50 -19.73 -18.98
CA LYS A 125 -4.96 -19.94 -18.99
C LYS A 125 -5.79 -18.66 -19.17
N PRO A 126 -5.50 -17.50 -18.52
CA PRO A 126 -6.22 -16.25 -18.76
C PRO A 126 -6.11 -15.72 -20.21
N HIS A 127 -5.03 -16.01 -20.92
CA HIS A 127 -4.78 -15.54 -22.29
C HIS A 127 -5.35 -16.48 -23.37
N VAL A 128 -5.74 -17.70 -22.97
CA VAL A 128 -6.26 -18.75 -23.86
C VAL A 128 -7.76 -18.97 -23.68
N HIS A 129 -8.25 -19.03 -22.44
CA HIS A 129 -9.56 -19.57 -22.15
C HIS A 129 -10.68 -18.56 -22.46
N GLY A 130 -11.43 -18.81 -23.53
CA GLY A 130 -12.51 -17.92 -24.02
C GLY A 130 -12.05 -16.88 -25.06
N VAL A 131 -10.76 -16.84 -25.42
CA VAL A 131 -10.21 -15.88 -26.38
C VAL A 131 -10.40 -16.37 -27.82
N LYS A 132 -11.16 -15.61 -28.61
CA LYS A 132 -11.62 -16.03 -29.94
C LYS A 132 -10.50 -15.90 -30.98
N GLY A 133 -9.98 -17.04 -31.45
CA GLY A 133 -8.89 -17.08 -32.44
C GLY A 133 -7.48 -17.11 -31.84
N VAL A 134 -7.34 -17.43 -30.55
CA VAL A 134 -6.04 -17.62 -29.89
C VAL A 134 -5.20 -18.69 -30.61
N MET A 135 -3.89 -18.47 -30.68
CA MET A 135 -2.90 -19.47 -31.09
C MET A 135 -1.91 -19.69 -29.94
N TYR A 136 -1.85 -20.90 -29.40
CA TYR A 136 -0.95 -21.26 -28.32
C TYR A 136 -0.45 -22.71 -28.45
N ARG A 137 0.72 -23.00 -27.88
CA ARG A 137 1.30 -24.36 -27.80
C ARG A 137 2.23 -24.48 -26.59
N SER A 138 2.33 -25.68 -26.03
CA SER A 138 3.29 -26.02 -24.95
C SER A 138 4.56 -26.65 -25.52
N PHE A 139 5.69 -26.34 -24.89
CA PHE A 139 7.06 -26.69 -25.30
C PHE A 139 7.87 -27.25 -24.13
N ALA A 140 8.96 -27.96 -24.45
CA ALA A 140 9.87 -28.51 -23.46
C ALA A 140 10.94 -27.50 -23.03
N THR A 141 11.33 -26.59 -23.92
CA THR A 141 12.28 -25.51 -23.62
C THR A 141 11.67 -24.12 -23.87
N ARG A 142 12.37 -23.08 -23.43
CA ARG A 142 11.94 -21.69 -23.62
C ARG A 142 12.16 -21.22 -25.06
N GLU A 143 13.24 -21.67 -25.67
CA GLU A 143 13.70 -21.31 -27.02
C GLU A 143 12.72 -21.83 -28.08
N GLU A 144 12.19 -23.04 -27.89
CA GLU A 144 11.09 -23.58 -28.70
C GLU A 144 9.82 -22.70 -28.64
N ALA A 145 9.50 -22.16 -27.45
CA ALA A 145 8.37 -21.26 -27.27
C ALA A 145 8.63 -19.88 -27.87
N GLU A 146 9.85 -19.34 -27.77
CA GLU A 146 10.28 -18.09 -28.43
C GLU A 146 10.22 -18.22 -29.95
N ALA A 147 10.68 -19.33 -30.52
CA ALA A 147 10.55 -19.62 -31.95
C ALA A 147 9.08 -19.64 -32.41
N TYR A 148 8.18 -20.31 -31.68
CA TYR A 148 6.75 -20.37 -32.02
C TYR A 148 6.02 -19.03 -31.86
N VAL A 149 6.33 -18.25 -30.83
CA VAL A 149 5.72 -16.93 -30.61
C VAL A 149 6.22 -15.90 -31.63
N ASN A 150 7.48 -16.01 -32.05
CA ASN A 150 8.05 -15.15 -33.07
C ASN A 150 7.53 -15.51 -34.47
N ASN A 151 7.54 -16.80 -34.83
CA ASN A 151 7.21 -17.29 -36.17
C ASN A 151 6.11 -18.38 -36.15
N PRO A 152 4.85 -18.04 -35.80
CA PRO A 152 3.77 -19.01 -35.70
C PRO A 152 3.37 -19.57 -37.08
N PRO A 153 3.02 -20.87 -37.19
CA PRO A 153 2.66 -21.49 -38.45
C PRO A 153 1.41 -20.84 -39.08
N ALA A 154 1.45 -20.64 -40.39
CA ALA A 154 0.38 -19.99 -41.14
C ALA A 154 -0.98 -20.67 -40.90
N ARG A 155 -1.98 -19.87 -40.52
CA ARG A 155 -3.33 -20.35 -40.20
C ARG A 155 -3.95 -21.03 -41.42
N ALA A 156 -4.12 -22.35 -41.35
CA ALA A 156 -4.69 -23.15 -42.43
C ALA A 156 -6.04 -22.59 -42.91
N VAL A 157 -6.04 -22.02 -44.12
CA VAL A 157 -7.24 -21.44 -44.73
C VAL A 157 -8.19 -22.57 -45.09
N LYS A 158 -9.32 -22.66 -44.38
CA LYS A 158 -10.46 -23.47 -44.84
C LYS A 158 -11.00 -22.84 -46.11
N GLN A 159 -10.57 -23.35 -47.27
CA GLN A 159 -11.19 -23.02 -48.54
C GLN A 159 -12.70 -23.26 -48.48
N PRO A 160 -13.52 -22.42 -49.15
CA PRO A 160 -14.95 -22.67 -49.24
C PRO A 160 -15.18 -23.99 -49.96
N LYS A 161 -15.95 -24.90 -49.35
CA LYS A 161 -16.36 -26.15 -50.01
C LYS A 161 -17.31 -25.83 -51.15
N GLN A 162 -16.77 -25.67 -52.36
CA GLN A 162 -17.58 -25.72 -53.58
C GLN A 162 -18.29 -27.07 -53.68
N SER A 163 -19.52 -27.02 -54.20
CA SER A 163 -20.39 -28.18 -54.34
C SER A 163 -20.03 -29.01 -55.59
N GLN A 164 -19.45 -30.19 -55.42
CA GLN A 164 -19.51 -31.25 -56.43
C GLN A 164 -19.71 -32.63 -55.78
N LYS A 165 -20.60 -33.43 -56.39
CA LYS A 165 -20.90 -34.81 -55.99
C LYS A 165 -19.88 -35.77 -56.61
N LYS A 166 -19.32 -36.68 -55.81
CA LYS A 166 -19.00 -38.06 -56.21
C LYS A 166 -19.35 -38.97 -55.01
N SER A 167 -20.56 -39.53 -54.96
CA SER A 167 -20.96 -40.78 -55.63
C SER A 167 -20.18 -42.00 -55.12
N ALA A 168 -20.70 -42.66 -54.09
CA ALA A 168 -20.34 -44.06 -53.79
C ALA A 168 -20.86 -44.96 -54.93
N ARG A 169 -20.23 -46.13 -55.14
CA ARG A 169 -20.43 -46.98 -56.32
C ARG A 169 -20.90 -48.40 -55.94
N THR A 170 -22.21 -48.56 -55.87
CA THR A 170 -22.98 -49.82 -55.84
C THR A 170 -24.38 -49.46 -56.39
N SER A 171 -24.71 -49.71 -57.65
CA SER A 171 -25.10 -50.99 -58.29
C SER A 171 -26.63 -51.15 -58.37
N ASP A 172 -27.13 -51.03 -59.61
CA ASP A 172 -28.37 -51.63 -60.17
C ASP A 172 -29.78 -51.13 -59.73
N GLY A 173 -30.75 -51.29 -60.65
CA GLY A 173 -32.17 -50.88 -60.56
C GLY A 173 -32.48 -49.49 -61.17
N SER A 174 -33.09 -49.38 -62.37
CA SER A 174 -34.55 -49.48 -62.68
C SER A 174 -35.41 -48.43 -61.94
N GLU A 175 -36.06 -47.47 -62.61
CA GLU A 175 -37.40 -47.59 -63.24
C GLU A 175 -38.51 -48.01 -62.26
N ASP A 176 -39.68 -47.38 -62.16
CA ASP A 176 -40.32 -46.30 -62.94
C ASP A 176 -41.30 -45.48 -62.04
N LYS A 177 -42.16 -44.63 -62.64
CA LYS A 177 -43.33 -43.92 -62.11
C LYS A 177 -44.08 -44.58 -60.95
N GLY A 178 -44.76 -43.75 -60.14
CA GLY A 178 -46.20 -43.99 -59.91
C GLY A 178 -46.75 -43.74 -58.51
N GLU A 179 -47.65 -42.76 -58.43
CA GLU A 179 -48.99 -42.85 -57.82
C GLU A 179 -49.26 -43.67 -56.53
N THR A 180 -49.87 -42.97 -55.54
CA THR A 180 -51.04 -43.42 -54.75
C THR A 180 -50.84 -44.50 -53.65
N VAL A 181 -51.73 -44.74 -52.66
CA VAL A 181 -52.75 -43.93 -51.93
C VAL A 181 -53.04 -44.62 -50.58
N GLU A 182 -53.12 -43.85 -49.49
CA GLU A 182 -53.83 -44.18 -48.22
C GLU A 182 -53.46 -45.49 -47.44
N THR A 183 -53.99 -45.79 -46.23
CA THR A 183 -54.95 -45.07 -45.34
C THR A 183 -54.61 -45.19 -43.84
N SER A 184 -54.46 -44.04 -43.14
CA SER A 184 -54.93 -43.79 -41.75
C SER A 184 -54.28 -44.59 -40.57
N LYS A 185 -54.38 -44.27 -39.25
CA LYS A 185 -55.36 -43.60 -38.33
C LYS A 185 -54.52 -43.06 -37.10
N LYS A 186 -54.85 -42.14 -36.14
CA LYS A 186 -56.00 -41.29 -35.74
C LYS A 186 -55.63 -40.23 -34.62
N SER A 187 -54.94 -39.09 -34.86
CA SER A 187 -54.83 -37.98 -33.84
C SER A 187 -54.56 -36.56 -34.42
N ARG A 188 -54.95 -35.48 -33.71
CA ARG A 188 -55.28 -34.15 -34.30
C ARG A 188 -54.43 -32.94 -33.85
N LYS A 189 -54.10 -32.11 -34.86
CA LYS A 189 -54.07 -30.62 -35.03
C LYS A 189 -54.05 -29.71 -33.77
N VAL A 190 -53.26 -28.62 -33.62
CA VAL A 190 -52.57 -27.64 -34.52
C VAL A 190 -53.43 -26.46 -35.04
N LYS A 191 -53.09 -25.20 -34.67
CA LYS A 191 -52.85 -24.05 -35.59
C LYS A 191 -52.28 -22.76 -34.93
N LYS A 192 -51.86 -21.82 -35.79
CA LYS A 192 -51.30 -20.44 -35.67
C LYS A 192 -52.04 -19.56 -36.74
N PRO A 193 -51.78 -18.24 -36.95
CA PRO A 193 -51.52 -17.10 -36.04
C PRO A 193 -52.23 -15.76 -36.48
N SER A 194 -51.84 -14.62 -35.87
CA SER A 194 -51.63 -13.26 -36.46
C SER A 194 -52.70 -12.12 -36.43
N LYS A 195 -52.16 -10.90 -36.19
CA LYS A 195 -52.58 -9.49 -36.50
C LYS A 195 -53.79 -8.82 -35.80
N ASP A 196 -53.60 -7.51 -35.59
CA ASP A 196 -54.46 -6.43 -35.07
C ASP A 196 -55.39 -5.84 -36.18
N PRO A 197 -56.26 -4.80 -35.98
CA PRO A 197 -56.51 -3.94 -34.79
C PRO A 197 -58.00 -3.53 -34.49
N ALA A 198 -58.19 -2.51 -33.62
CA ALA A 198 -59.32 -1.53 -33.53
C ALA A 198 -60.47 -1.71 -32.48
N GLU A 199 -61.30 -0.65 -32.34
CA GLU A 199 -62.02 -0.19 -31.12
C GLU A 199 -63.46 -0.72 -30.84
N LYS A 200 -63.86 -0.71 -29.54
CA LYS A 200 -65.18 -0.31 -28.92
C LYS A 200 -66.49 -1.07 -29.27
N PRO A 201 -67.62 -0.82 -28.54
CA PRO A 201 -67.84 -0.40 -27.13
C PRO A 201 -68.92 -1.25 -26.37
N GLU A 202 -69.31 -0.85 -25.13
CA GLU A 202 -70.69 -0.89 -24.53
C GLU A 202 -71.51 -2.24 -24.44
N ASP A 203 -72.47 -2.50 -23.53
CA ASP A 203 -72.92 -1.85 -22.26
C ASP A 203 -73.74 -2.81 -21.34
N ALA A 204 -73.89 -2.47 -20.04
CA ALA A 204 -74.98 -2.80 -19.06
C ALA A 204 -75.48 -4.29 -18.83
N VAL A 205 -76.39 -4.67 -17.89
CA VAL A 205 -77.28 -3.98 -16.89
C VAL A 205 -77.46 -4.84 -15.59
N GLU A 206 -78.28 -4.35 -14.62
CA GLU A 206 -78.94 -5.04 -13.44
C GLU A 206 -78.08 -5.33 -12.17
N GLU A 207 -78.60 -5.54 -10.94
CA GLU A 207 -79.71 -4.99 -10.08
C GLU A 207 -79.55 -5.57 -8.62
N ASP A 208 -80.18 -5.11 -7.51
CA ASP A 208 -80.57 -3.76 -7.04
C ASP A 208 -80.91 -3.74 -5.50
N THR A 209 -81.02 -2.52 -4.93
CA THR A 209 -81.67 -1.99 -3.69
C THR A 209 -81.73 -2.70 -2.31
N LYS A 210 -81.25 -1.95 -1.29
CA LYS A 210 -82.07 -1.09 -0.37
C LYS A 210 -81.16 -0.14 0.48
N VAL A 211 -81.31 1.21 0.50
CA VAL A 211 -82.30 2.09 1.21
C VAL A 211 -81.90 2.29 2.70
N GLU A 212 -81.64 3.48 3.30
CA GLU A 212 -82.04 4.91 3.12
C GLU A 212 -80.84 5.92 3.23
N ALA A 213 -80.71 7.04 2.46
CA ALA A 213 -81.25 8.43 2.61
C ALA A 213 -80.59 9.32 3.71
N LYS A 214 -80.32 10.65 3.62
CA LYS A 214 -80.24 11.75 2.61
C LYS A 214 -79.28 12.83 3.23
N SER A 215 -78.33 13.52 2.57
CA SER A 215 -78.35 14.41 1.39
C SER A 215 -79.02 15.79 1.59
N ALA A 216 -78.53 16.94 1.09
CA ALA A 216 -77.18 17.44 0.71
C ALA A 216 -77.25 18.94 0.30
N LYS A 217 -76.20 19.75 0.50
CA LYS A 217 -75.87 21.09 -0.11
C LYS A 217 -74.54 21.65 0.47
N GLY A 218 -73.78 22.55 -0.16
CA GLY A 218 -73.74 22.96 -1.58
C GLY A 218 -72.86 24.20 -1.90
N LYS A 219 -72.25 24.22 -3.10
CA LYS A 219 -71.72 25.38 -3.89
C LYS A 219 -70.49 26.23 -3.43
N ALA A 220 -69.35 26.04 -4.16
CA ALA A 220 -68.78 26.98 -5.17
C ALA A 220 -67.47 27.83 -4.94
N ARG A 221 -66.60 27.75 -5.98
CA ARG A 221 -65.71 28.79 -6.64
C ARG A 221 -64.34 29.26 -6.06
N LYS A 222 -63.29 29.03 -6.89
CA LYS A 222 -62.15 29.90 -7.33
C LYS A 222 -61.32 30.73 -6.31
N GLY A 223 -60.02 30.41 -6.20
CA GLY A 223 -58.98 31.05 -7.05
C GLY A 223 -57.99 32.12 -6.49
N THR A 224 -56.70 31.74 -6.44
CA THR A 224 -55.46 32.52 -6.76
C THR A 224 -54.94 33.73 -5.93
N LYS A 225 -53.65 33.57 -5.50
CA LYS A 225 -52.47 34.47 -5.60
C LYS A 225 -52.21 35.68 -4.63
N LYS A 226 -50.93 35.69 -4.19
CA LYS A 226 -49.93 36.79 -4.05
C LYS A 226 -49.76 37.59 -2.72
N ASN A 227 -48.48 37.63 -2.31
CA ASN A 227 -47.65 38.73 -1.78
C ASN A 227 -48.01 39.48 -0.46
N GLN A 228 -47.09 39.35 0.54
CA GLN A 228 -46.18 40.39 1.11
C GLN A 228 -46.71 41.79 1.56
N PRO A 229 -45.98 42.54 2.43
CA PRO A 229 -44.72 42.22 3.14
C PRO A 229 -44.72 42.67 4.65
N ASP A 230 -43.52 42.87 5.18
CA ASP A 230 -43.10 43.87 6.19
C ASP A 230 -42.85 43.48 7.66
N ASN A 231 -41.73 44.07 8.12
CA ASN A 231 -40.96 43.88 9.34
C ASN A 231 -41.63 44.48 10.59
N GLU A 232 -41.21 44.04 11.79
CA GLU A 232 -40.37 44.89 12.65
C GLU A 232 -39.75 44.11 13.84
N GLU A 233 -38.57 44.56 14.27
CA GLU A 233 -37.84 44.21 15.50
C GLU A 233 -37.88 45.46 16.44
N PRO A 234 -37.36 45.46 17.69
CA PRO A 234 -36.90 44.37 18.57
C PRO A 234 -37.50 44.51 20.01
N ALA A 235 -36.93 43.82 21.02
CA ALA A 235 -36.49 44.40 22.32
C ALA A 235 -36.49 43.42 23.53
N GLU A 236 -35.35 43.38 24.25
CA GLU A 236 -35.22 43.04 25.69
C GLU A 236 -35.56 44.29 26.56
N PRO A 237 -35.75 44.28 27.91
CA PRO A 237 -34.83 43.63 28.88
C PRO A 237 -35.34 43.16 30.27
N ALA A 238 -34.45 42.40 30.93
CA ALA A 238 -34.35 41.98 32.35
C ALA A 238 -34.90 42.85 33.53
N ARG A 239 -35.11 42.22 34.73
CA ARG A 239 -34.39 42.52 36.02
C ARG A 239 -34.90 41.85 37.34
N LYS A 240 -33.91 41.37 38.15
CA LYS A 240 -33.71 41.48 39.64
C LYS A 240 -34.71 40.94 40.71
N ARG A 241 -34.21 39.94 41.48
CA ARG A 241 -34.01 39.86 42.97
C ARG A 241 -35.01 40.50 43.99
N GLN A 242 -35.45 39.68 44.97
CA GLN A 242 -35.48 39.92 46.44
C GLN A 242 -35.14 38.56 47.15
N ARG A 243 -34.45 38.41 48.30
CA ARG A 243 -34.66 38.85 49.72
C ARG A 243 -36.04 38.41 50.27
N LYS A 244 -36.26 37.85 51.48
CA LYS A 244 -35.54 37.66 52.79
C LYS A 244 -35.94 36.27 53.40
N GLU A 245 -35.52 35.75 54.59
CA GLU A 245 -34.34 35.81 55.50
C GLU A 245 -34.65 35.00 56.81
N LYS A 246 -33.64 34.49 57.55
CA LYS A 246 -33.70 33.76 58.87
C LYS A 246 -34.30 32.33 58.85
N GLY A 247 -34.01 31.42 59.79
CA GLY A 247 -33.00 31.43 60.87
C GLY A 247 -33.06 30.21 61.83
N GLU A 248 -31.98 29.41 61.84
CA GLU A 248 -31.29 28.71 62.96
C GLU A 248 -31.94 27.62 63.88
N ASP A 249 -31.18 26.51 63.98
CA ASP A 249 -30.78 25.71 65.18
C ASP A 249 -31.51 24.49 65.80
N ALA A 250 -30.64 23.64 66.41
CA ALA A 250 -30.83 22.65 67.48
C ALA A 250 -31.41 21.22 67.19
N ALA A 251 -30.49 20.35 66.77
CA ALA A 251 -30.44 18.86 66.83
C ALA A 251 -31.30 18.06 67.86
N LYS A 252 -31.81 16.88 67.40
CA LYS A 252 -31.63 15.52 68.01
C LYS A 252 -32.42 14.42 67.25
N GLY A 253 -32.01 13.15 67.39
CA GLY A 253 -32.81 11.96 67.00
C GLY A 253 -32.16 11.02 65.98
N ALA A 254 -31.83 9.78 66.38
CA ALA A 254 -31.08 8.83 65.55
C ALA A 254 -31.78 7.48 65.31
N ALA A 255 -31.86 7.10 64.01
CA ALA A 255 -32.03 5.72 63.52
C ALA A 255 -33.38 4.99 63.82
N PRO A 256 -33.69 3.84 63.16
CA PRO A 256 -32.95 3.16 62.08
C PRO A 256 -33.77 2.93 60.78
N LYS A 257 -33.35 3.55 59.66
CA LYS A 257 -33.88 3.25 58.30
C LYS A 257 -33.43 1.87 57.74
N LYS A 258 -33.18 0.86 58.57
CA LYS A 258 -32.69 -0.47 58.15
C LYS A 258 -33.77 -1.36 57.48
N SER A 259 -35.05 -1.19 57.82
CA SER A 259 -36.13 -2.07 57.34
C SER A 259 -36.47 -1.88 55.84
N MET A 260 -36.45 -0.65 55.32
CA MET A 260 -36.79 -0.38 53.91
C MET A 260 -35.74 -0.90 52.93
N LEU A 261 -34.44 -0.77 53.24
CA LEU A 261 -33.38 -1.25 52.35
C LEU A 261 -33.36 -2.78 52.22
N ALA A 262 -33.70 -3.49 53.31
CA ALA A 262 -33.89 -4.95 53.28
C ALA A 262 -35.06 -5.35 52.39
N LYS A 263 -36.24 -4.71 52.55
CA LYS A 263 -37.42 -4.94 51.70
C LYS A 263 -37.14 -4.61 50.22
N ALA A 264 -36.39 -3.55 49.93
CA ALA A 264 -35.97 -3.19 48.57
C ALA A 264 -35.04 -4.24 47.94
N LYS A 265 -33.99 -4.68 48.65
CA LYS A 265 -33.07 -5.73 48.17
C LYS A 265 -33.79 -7.08 47.97
N ALA A 266 -34.72 -7.45 48.85
CA ALA A 266 -35.55 -8.64 48.68
C ALA A 266 -36.44 -8.55 47.42
N LYS A 267 -37.14 -7.41 47.21
CA LYS A 267 -37.99 -7.18 46.03
C LYS A 267 -37.17 -7.18 44.72
N ALA A 268 -35.95 -6.65 44.74
CA ALA A 268 -35.01 -6.73 43.62
C ALA A 268 -34.55 -8.17 43.32
N LYS A 269 -34.14 -8.94 44.34
CA LYS A 269 -33.71 -10.35 44.19
C LYS A 269 -34.85 -11.24 43.69
N ALA A 270 -36.09 -10.99 44.14
CA ALA A 270 -37.28 -11.63 43.61
C ALA A 270 -37.54 -11.28 42.13
N LYS A 271 -37.46 -10.00 41.75
CA LYS A 271 -37.65 -9.54 40.35
C LYS A 271 -36.58 -10.10 39.40
N ALA A 272 -35.33 -10.26 39.89
CA ALA A 272 -34.26 -10.93 39.15
C ALA A 272 -34.53 -12.44 38.98
N LYS A 273 -34.93 -13.16 40.05
CA LYS A 273 -35.27 -14.59 39.98
C LYS A 273 -36.48 -14.84 39.06
N ALA A 274 -37.45 -13.94 39.04
CA ALA A 274 -38.58 -13.96 38.10
C ALA A 274 -38.12 -13.75 36.64
N LYS A 275 -37.26 -12.76 36.37
CA LYS A 275 -36.70 -12.52 35.01
C LYS A 275 -35.87 -13.72 34.51
N ALA A 276 -35.10 -14.35 35.39
CA ALA A 276 -34.37 -15.58 35.06
C ALA A 276 -35.33 -16.75 34.72
N LYS A 277 -36.39 -16.96 35.51
CA LYS A 277 -37.40 -18.00 35.25
C LYS A 277 -38.18 -17.72 33.96
N ALA A 278 -38.49 -16.45 33.66
CA ALA A 278 -39.11 -16.04 32.40
C ALA A 278 -38.20 -16.32 31.18
N ASN A 279 -36.91 -15.97 31.26
CA ASN A 279 -35.95 -16.28 30.20
C ASN A 279 -35.78 -17.81 29.99
N ALA A 280 -35.77 -18.61 31.07
CA ALA A 280 -35.74 -20.06 30.97
C ALA A 280 -36.98 -20.62 30.27
N VAL A 281 -38.18 -20.14 30.63
CA VAL A 281 -39.45 -20.50 29.97
C VAL A 281 -39.49 -20.05 28.51
N ALA A 282 -38.96 -18.88 28.17
CA ALA A 282 -38.83 -18.41 26.79
C ALA A 282 -37.89 -19.31 25.96
N LYS A 283 -36.73 -19.69 26.52
CA LYS A 283 -35.76 -20.59 25.87
C LYS A 283 -36.31 -22.03 25.71
N ALA A 284 -37.13 -22.48 26.67
CA ALA A 284 -37.88 -23.73 26.56
C ALA A 284 -38.98 -23.67 25.49
N LYS A 285 -39.78 -22.60 25.45
CA LYS A 285 -40.79 -22.38 24.40
C LYS A 285 -40.16 -22.27 23.01
N ALA A 286 -38.98 -21.65 22.88
CA ALA A 286 -38.25 -21.61 21.60
C ALA A 286 -37.78 -22.99 21.14
N ARG A 287 -37.34 -23.87 22.06
CA ARG A 287 -37.06 -25.29 21.77
C ARG A 287 -38.34 -26.04 21.36
N GLN A 288 -39.45 -25.85 22.06
CA GLN A 288 -40.74 -26.46 21.72
C GLN A 288 -41.30 -25.95 20.38
N ALA A 289 -41.09 -24.69 20.02
CA ALA A 289 -41.48 -24.14 18.72
C ALA A 289 -40.71 -24.81 17.57
N LYS A 290 -39.38 -24.97 17.70
CA LYS A 290 -38.58 -25.76 16.73
C LYS A 290 -38.98 -27.23 16.67
N ALA A 291 -39.55 -27.79 17.74
CA ALA A 291 -40.06 -29.17 17.75
C ALA A 291 -41.48 -29.33 17.16
N LYS A 292 -42.21 -28.24 16.88
CA LYS A 292 -43.59 -28.28 16.34
C LYS A 292 -43.69 -28.01 14.82
N ALA A 293 -42.56 -27.83 14.14
CA ALA A 293 -42.50 -27.61 12.69
C ALA A 293 -42.13 -28.90 11.93
N LYS A 294 -42.95 -29.96 12.04
CA LYS A 294 -42.87 -31.15 11.18
C LYS A 294 -44.26 -31.79 11.00
N PRO A 295 -44.73 -32.07 9.78
CA PRO A 295 -45.95 -32.84 9.54
C PRO A 295 -45.82 -34.32 9.97
N PRO A 296 -46.91 -34.95 10.49
CA PRO A 296 -47.02 -36.39 10.74
C PRO A 296 -47.65 -37.12 9.53
N ALA A 297 -47.83 -38.46 9.50
CA ALA A 297 -47.06 -39.58 10.05
C ALA A 297 -47.68 -40.90 9.54
N ALA A 298 -46.87 -41.96 9.38
CA ALA A 298 -47.30 -43.36 9.27
C ALA A 298 -46.12 -44.20 9.80
N THR A 299 -46.13 -44.53 11.10
CA THR A 299 -46.48 -45.84 11.70
C THR A 299 -45.22 -46.68 11.98
N GLU A 300 -45.33 -47.67 12.86
CA GLU A 300 -44.21 -48.11 13.72
C GLU A 300 -43.48 -49.39 13.24
N GLU A 301 -42.46 -49.78 14.02
CA GLU A 301 -41.56 -50.93 13.84
C GLU A 301 -40.52 -50.77 12.71
N GLU A 302 -39.22 -51.05 12.87
CA GLU A 302 -38.45 -51.69 13.96
C GLU A 302 -37.35 -50.78 14.58
N LYS A 303 -36.60 -51.29 15.57
CA LYS A 303 -35.37 -50.66 16.12
C LYS A 303 -34.11 -51.37 15.62
N SER A 304 -33.19 -50.66 14.97
CA SER A 304 -31.86 -51.20 14.65
C SER A 304 -30.89 -51.17 15.86
N PRO A 305 -29.99 -52.17 16.01
CA PRO A 305 -29.18 -52.36 17.23
C PRO A 305 -27.82 -51.62 17.23
N LYS A 306 -27.03 -51.80 18.30
CA LYS A 306 -25.75 -51.10 18.53
C LYS A 306 -24.61 -51.71 17.69
N ALA A 307 -23.47 -51.02 17.64
CA ALA A 307 -22.36 -51.38 16.75
C ALA A 307 -21.69 -52.75 17.04
N ALA A 308 -21.86 -53.32 18.25
CA ALA A 308 -21.40 -54.68 18.55
C ALA A 308 -22.24 -55.72 17.79
N ASP A 309 -23.56 -55.58 17.82
CA ASP A 309 -24.53 -56.49 17.21
C ASP A 309 -24.43 -56.54 15.66
N LYS A 310 -23.84 -55.48 15.07
CA LYS A 310 -23.54 -55.39 13.63
C LYS A 310 -22.24 -56.10 13.20
N LEU A 311 -21.40 -56.53 14.14
CA LEU A 311 -20.17 -57.27 13.82
C LEU A 311 -20.44 -58.79 13.76
N SER A 312 -21.37 -59.29 14.58
CA SER A 312 -21.87 -60.67 14.58
C SER A 312 -22.77 -61.04 13.39
N SER A 313 -23.18 -60.05 12.58
CA SER A 313 -23.99 -60.26 11.37
C SER A 313 -23.16 -60.19 10.07
N LEU A 314 -21.84 -60.27 10.16
CA LEU A 314 -20.91 -60.36 9.04
C LEU A 314 -20.24 -61.75 9.07
N PRO A 315 -19.74 -62.27 7.93
CA PRO A 315 -18.98 -63.52 7.93
C PRO A 315 -17.85 -63.51 8.95
N GLU A 316 -17.56 -64.65 9.56
CA GLU A 316 -16.45 -64.73 10.51
C GLU A 316 -15.11 -64.59 9.77
N VAL A 317 -14.14 -63.91 10.39
CA VAL A 317 -12.79 -63.73 9.80
C VAL A 317 -11.90 -64.83 10.37
N SER A 318 -11.14 -65.54 9.53
CA SER A 318 -10.23 -66.57 10.06
C SER A 318 -9.21 -65.92 11.02
N PRO A 319 -8.82 -66.62 12.11
CA PRO A 319 -7.83 -66.10 13.06
C PRO A 319 -6.49 -65.70 12.40
N GLU A 320 -6.14 -66.37 11.29
CA GLU A 320 -4.93 -66.11 10.52
C GLU A 320 -4.97 -64.75 9.83
N VAL A 321 -6.10 -64.38 9.20
CA VAL A 321 -6.28 -63.06 8.58
C VAL A 321 -6.28 -61.95 9.64
N LEU A 322 -6.86 -62.20 10.82
CA LEU A 322 -6.83 -61.25 11.94
C LEU A 322 -5.39 -61.05 12.45
N LYS A 323 -4.65 -62.14 12.70
CA LYS A 323 -3.25 -62.07 13.15
C LYS A 323 -2.36 -61.39 12.12
N LEU A 324 -2.49 -61.73 10.84
CA LEU A 324 -1.77 -61.06 9.75
C LEU A 324 -2.12 -59.57 9.68
N ALA A 325 -3.38 -59.19 9.92
CA ALA A 325 -3.79 -57.79 9.96
C ALA A 325 -3.21 -57.04 11.17
N GLU A 326 -3.00 -57.69 12.31
CA GLU A 326 -2.31 -57.11 13.47
C GLU A 326 -0.80 -56.98 13.23
N GLU A 327 -0.15 -58.00 12.68
CA GLU A 327 1.28 -58.00 12.33
C GLU A 327 1.65 -56.91 11.32
N VAL A 328 0.74 -56.53 10.42
CA VAL A 328 0.93 -55.40 9.48
C VAL A 328 0.28 -54.08 9.94
N GLY A 329 -0.25 -54.00 11.16
CA GLY A 329 -0.83 -52.78 11.73
C GLY A 329 -2.17 -52.32 11.14
N LEU A 330 -2.86 -53.18 10.38
CA LEU A 330 -4.10 -52.85 9.64
C LEU A 330 -5.39 -53.46 10.23
N SER A 331 -5.34 -54.15 11.37
CA SER A 331 -6.51 -54.81 11.99
C SER A 331 -7.70 -53.86 12.21
N THR A 332 -7.46 -52.65 12.73
CA THR A 332 -8.48 -51.60 12.88
C THR A 332 -9.01 -51.09 11.53
N ALA A 333 -8.15 -50.97 10.52
CA ALA A 333 -8.56 -50.56 9.17
C ALA A 333 -9.44 -51.63 8.50
N LEU A 334 -9.08 -52.91 8.62
CA LEU A 334 -9.87 -54.05 8.14
C LEU A 334 -11.24 -54.09 8.81
N ARG A 335 -11.30 -53.94 10.15
CA ARG A 335 -12.55 -53.89 10.90
C ARG A 335 -13.46 -52.73 10.44
N ASN A 336 -12.89 -51.55 10.23
CA ASN A 336 -13.62 -50.36 9.78
C ASN A 336 -14.08 -50.45 8.31
N LEU A 337 -13.32 -51.13 7.44
CA LEU A 337 -13.72 -51.37 6.05
C LEU A 337 -14.89 -52.36 5.97
N ARG A 338 -14.84 -53.46 6.73
CA ARG A 338 -15.90 -54.48 6.80
C ARG A 338 -17.23 -53.95 7.36
N LEU A 339 -17.17 -52.94 8.24
CA LEU A 339 -18.36 -52.26 8.78
C LEU A 339 -18.98 -51.20 7.86
N ARG A 340 -18.45 -50.99 6.63
CA ARG A 340 -19.11 -50.14 5.63
C ARG A 340 -20.28 -50.87 4.98
N PRO A 341 -21.53 -50.35 5.02
CA PRO A 341 -22.70 -51.02 4.44
C PRO A 341 -22.51 -51.43 2.98
N GLU A 342 -21.80 -50.63 2.20
CA GLU A 342 -21.56 -50.86 0.77
C GLU A 342 -20.59 -52.02 0.51
N ILE A 343 -19.71 -52.34 1.46
CA ILE A 343 -18.75 -53.45 1.38
C ILE A 343 -19.33 -54.71 2.04
N ALA A 344 -20.06 -54.56 3.14
CA ALA A 344 -20.84 -55.63 3.76
C ALA A 344 -21.84 -56.24 2.76
N ALA A 345 -22.54 -55.41 1.97
CA ALA A 345 -23.47 -55.85 0.94
C ALA A 345 -22.82 -56.62 -0.23
N LEU A 346 -21.51 -56.45 -0.47
CA LEU A 346 -20.76 -57.20 -1.48
C LEU A 346 -20.20 -58.52 -0.97
N ASN A 347 -20.29 -58.79 0.35
CA ASN A 347 -19.85 -60.03 1.00
C ASN A 347 -18.40 -60.46 0.64
N VAL A 348 -17.51 -59.49 0.47
CA VAL A 348 -16.11 -59.72 0.03
C VAL A 348 -15.30 -60.38 1.14
N ASP A 349 -14.50 -61.38 0.75
CA ASP A 349 -13.60 -62.09 1.67
C ASP A 349 -12.62 -61.17 2.41
N ALA A 350 -12.35 -61.49 3.68
CA ALA A 350 -11.54 -60.67 4.56
C ALA A 350 -10.05 -60.62 4.18
N GLN A 351 -9.48 -61.67 3.56
CA GLN A 351 -8.10 -61.65 3.07
C GLN A 351 -7.99 -60.80 1.80
N ILE A 352 -9.01 -60.80 0.92
CA ILE A 352 -9.10 -59.86 -0.21
C ILE A 352 -9.16 -58.42 0.31
N LEU A 353 -10.04 -58.13 1.28
CA LEU A 353 -10.15 -56.81 1.89
C LEU A 353 -8.84 -56.35 2.55
N LEU A 354 -8.12 -57.25 3.22
CA LEU A 354 -6.80 -56.97 3.80
C LEU A 354 -5.74 -56.71 2.72
N ASN A 355 -5.74 -57.48 1.63
CA ASN A 355 -4.81 -57.29 0.52
C ASN A 355 -5.06 -55.96 -0.21
N THR A 356 -6.32 -55.62 -0.51
CA THR A 356 -6.65 -54.31 -1.10
C THR A 356 -6.35 -53.16 -0.15
N LEU A 357 -6.47 -53.36 1.18
CA LEU A 357 -5.97 -52.38 2.16
C LEU A 357 -4.45 -52.21 2.10
N ARG A 358 -3.67 -53.30 1.98
CA ARG A 358 -2.20 -53.22 1.83
C ARG A 358 -1.80 -52.51 0.53
N GLU A 359 -2.47 -52.80 -0.59
CA GLU A 359 -2.29 -52.07 -1.86
C GLU A 359 -2.80 -50.62 -1.84
N CYS A 360 -3.59 -50.25 -0.83
CA CYS A 360 -4.12 -48.89 -0.65
C CYS A 360 -3.55 -48.21 0.60
N ASP A 361 -2.37 -48.64 1.07
CA ASP A 361 -1.61 -47.99 2.15
C ASP A 361 -2.40 -47.90 3.49
N GLY A 362 -3.29 -48.87 3.73
CA GLY A 362 -4.21 -48.91 4.87
C GLY A 362 -5.43 -47.97 4.77
N LEU A 363 -5.54 -47.18 3.71
CA LEU A 363 -6.56 -46.13 3.57
C LEU A 363 -7.94 -46.73 3.23
N VAL A 364 -8.75 -46.95 4.27
CA VAL A 364 -10.10 -47.55 4.21
C VAL A 364 -10.97 -46.99 3.08
N ASN A 365 -11.02 -45.67 2.88
CA ASN A 365 -11.85 -45.09 1.82
C ASN A 365 -11.30 -45.32 0.40
N LYS A 366 -9.97 -45.35 0.23
CA LYS A 366 -9.29 -45.66 -1.05
C LYS A 366 -9.52 -47.12 -1.43
N ALA A 367 -9.36 -48.03 -0.47
CA ALA A 367 -9.72 -49.43 -0.63
C ALA A 367 -11.21 -49.60 -0.95
N LYS A 368 -12.11 -48.90 -0.24
CA LYS A 368 -13.57 -48.95 -0.49
C LYS A 368 -13.92 -48.61 -1.93
N CYS A 369 -13.42 -47.49 -2.46
CA CYS A 369 -13.67 -47.10 -3.85
C CYS A 369 -13.13 -48.15 -4.82
N ARG A 370 -11.88 -48.61 -4.62
CA ARG A 370 -11.25 -49.61 -5.49
C ARG A 370 -12.03 -50.94 -5.55
N ILE A 371 -12.56 -51.42 -4.42
CA ILE A 371 -13.40 -52.63 -4.36
C ILE A 371 -14.73 -52.44 -5.12
N LEU A 372 -15.34 -51.26 -4.99
CA LEU A 372 -16.56 -50.89 -5.72
C LEU A 372 -16.32 -50.70 -7.22
N GLU A 373 -15.10 -50.31 -7.61
CA GLU A 373 -14.68 -50.10 -9.01
C GLU A 373 -14.26 -51.39 -9.73
N THR A 374 -13.55 -52.32 -9.07
CA THR A 374 -13.10 -53.58 -9.70
C THR A 374 -14.16 -54.68 -9.69
N GLY A 375 -15.13 -54.60 -8.79
CA GLY A 375 -16.04 -55.71 -8.50
C GLY A 375 -15.37 -56.85 -7.72
N ALA A 376 -16.19 -57.73 -7.14
CA ALA A 376 -15.75 -58.81 -6.26
C ALA A 376 -15.37 -60.09 -7.04
N GLY A 377 -14.29 -60.05 -7.83
CA GLY A 377 -13.67 -61.25 -8.39
C GLY A 377 -13.04 -61.10 -9.78
N GLY A 378 -11.71 -60.95 -9.82
CA GLY A 378 -10.91 -61.02 -11.04
C GLY A 378 -9.42 -61.24 -10.69
N PRO A 379 -8.78 -62.35 -11.12
CA PRO A 379 -7.45 -62.72 -10.65
C PRO A 379 -6.30 -61.98 -11.35
N SER A 380 -5.14 -61.96 -10.69
CA SER A 380 -3.92 -61.27 -11.11
C SER A 380 -2.99 -62.13 -11.98
N THR A 381 -2.09 -61.48 -12.73
CA THR A 381 -0.92 -62.08 -13.38
C THR A 381 0.38 -61.66 -12.69
N PRO A 382 1.08 -62.58 -11.98
CA PRO A 382 2.36 -62.31 -11.31
C PRO A 382 3.57 -62.11 -12.28
N PRO A 383 4.75 -61.70 -11.78
CA PRO A 383 5.86 -61.21 -12.60
C PRO A 383 6.78 -62.31 -13.17
N LYS A 384 7.58 -61.94 -14.18
CA LYS A 384 8.78 -62.69 -14.59
C LYS A 384 10.04 -62.08 -13.98
N SER A 385 10.97 -62.92 -13.54
CA SER A 385 12.21 -62.53 -12.85
C SER A 385 13.44 -63.22 -13.44
N GLN A 386 14.52 -62.44 -13.70
CA GLN A 386 15.87 -62.89 -14.10
C GLN A 386 15.91 -63.58 -15.49
N ARG A 387 17.02 -63.64 -16.25
CA ARG A 387 18.48 -63.47 -16.06
C ARG A 387 19.09 -62.76 -17.31
N PRO A 388 20.41 -62.49 -17.40
CA PRO A 388 21.40 -62.13 -16.36
C PRO A 388 22.15 -60.81 -16.74
N GLN A 389 23.12 -60.40 -15.92
CA GLN A 389 24.25 -59.56 -16.38
C GLN A 389 25.42 -60.47 -16.75
N GLU A 390 26.20 -60.09 -17.78
CA GLU A 390 27.65 -60.41 -17.91
C GLU A 390 28.36 -59.26 -18.67
N PRO A 391 29.71 -59.14 -18.59
CA PRO A 391 30.36 -57.81 -18.56
C PRO A 391 31.31 -57.50 -19.74
N ILE A 392 31.69 -56.22 -19.89
CA ILE A 392 32.87 -55.79 -20.65
C ILE A 392 33.68 -54.79 -19.81
N THR A 393 35.01 -54.85 -19.96
CA THR A 393 36.06 -54.21 -19.15
C THR A 393 36.44 -52.79 -19.61
N PRO A 394 37.15 -52.00 -18.76
CA PRO A 394 37.63 -50.66 -19.12
C PRO A 394 38.97 -50.68 -19.87
N GLU A 395 39.22 -49.70 -20.74
CA GLU A 395 40.53 -49.02 -20.85
C GLU A 395 40.56 -47.76 -21.75
N LYS A 396 41.47 -46.84 -21.39
CA LYS A 396 42.28 -45.91 -22.21
C LYS A 396 41.64 -44.75 -23.02
N CYS A 397 42.51 -43.75 -23.18
CA CYS A 397 42.33 -42.49 -23.90
C CYS A 397 42.88 -42.58 -25.32
N GLU A 398 42.39 -41.74 -26.24
CA GLU A 398 43.19 -41.26 -27.38
C GLU A 398 42.65 -39.93 -27.93
N ALA A 399 43.57 -39.08 -28.41
CA ALA A 399 43.35 -37.93 -29.30
C ALA A 399 43.96 -38.30 -30.69
N PRO A 400 43.91 -37.51 -31.81
CA PRO A 400 43.90 -36.04 -32.00
C PRO A 400 42.87 -35.65 -33.13
N PRO A 401 43.08 -34.80 -34.17
CA PRO A 401 44.06 -33.73 -34.51
C PRO A 401 43.46 -32.35 -34.98
N PRO A 402 44.28 -31.33 -35.34
CA PRO A 402 43.86 -29.93 -35.55
C PRO A 402 44.12 -29.32 -36.97
N VAL A 403 43.74 -28.04 -37.14
CA VAL A 403 44.09 -27.03 -38.19
C VAL A 403 43.76 -25.62 -37.62
N ALA A 404 44.42 -24.46 -37.87
CA ALA A 404 45.45 -23.96 -38.80
C ALA A 404 44.96 -23.61 -40.24
N GLU A 405 45.41 -22.57 -40.95
CA GLU A 405 46.26 -21.37 -40.65
C GLU A 405 45.39 -20.06 -40.79
N ASP A 406 45.80 -18.78 -40.82
CA ASP A 406 47.02 -17.93 -40.64
C ASP A 406 46.51 -16.53 -40.12
N VAL A 407 47.19 -15.46 -39.66
CA VAL A 407 48.57 -14.91 -39.78
C VAL A 407 48.87 -14.33 -41.20
N PRO A 408 49.89 -13.45 -41.41
CA PRO A 408 50.60 -12.50 -40.53
C PRO A 408 49.91 -11.09 -40.55
N MET A 409 50.46 -9.86 -40.48
CA MET A 409 51.73 -9.09 -40.28
C MET A 409 51.28 -7.68 -39.75
N LYS A 410 52.02 -6.69 -39.19
CA LYS A 410 53.39 -6.41 -38.66
C LYS A 410 53.25 -5.09 -37.80
N GLY A 411 54.24 -4.49 -37.11
CA GLY A 411 55.60 -4.94 -36.75
C GLY A 411 56.75 -3.93 -37.03
N GLU A 412 57.27 -3.28 -35.96
CA GLU A 412 58.69 -2.86 -35.75
C GLU A 412 59.20 -1.57 -36.48
N VAL A 413 60.22 -0.77 -36.05
CA VAL A 413 61.20 -0.66 -34.90
C VAL A 413 61.83 0.78 -34.93
N GLU A 414 62.48 1.44 -33.94
CA GLU A 414 63.83 1.28 -33.30
C GLU A 414 64.10 2.38 -32.20
N GLN A 415 65.32 2.41 -31.63
CA GLN A 415 65.90 3.35 -30.63
C GLN A 415 67.06 4.19 -31.21
N LYS A 416 67.41 5.37 -30.62
CA LYS A 416 68.76 5.72 -30.03
C LYS A 416 69.08 7.24 -29.89
N ARG A 417 69.93 7.52 -28.87
CA ARG A 417 70.87 8.67 -28.65
C ARG A 417 70.26 10.09 -28.51
N VAL A 418 70.64 10.98 -27.56
CA VAL A 418 71.88 11.33 -26.81
C VAL A 418 72.76 12.36 -27.52
N ASP A 419 72.80 13.60 -26.97
CA ASP A 419 74.00 14.44 -26.72
C ASP A 419 73.62 15.74 -25.95
N GLY A 420 74.59 16.52 -25.44
CA GLY A 420 74.43 17.83 -24.73
C GLY A 420 75.46 18.87 -25.25
N PRO A 421 76.04 19.81 -24.45
CA PRO A 421 75.72 20.34 -23.10
C PRO A 421 75.85 21.92 -23.02
N VAL A 422 76.35 22.50 -21.90
CA VAL A 422 76.77 23.94 -21.65
C VAL A 422 75.69 24.91 -21.05
N VAL A 423 76.05 26.10 -20.53
CA VAL A 423 76.43 26.46 -19.11
C VAL A 423 76.69 28.00 -18.95
N GLN A 424 76.83 28.51 -17.69
CA GLN A 424 77.55 29.73 -17.18
C GLN A 424 76.81 31.06 -16.74
N LEU A 425 77.25 31.59 -15.55
CA LEU A 425 77.30 33.00 -15.02
C LEU A 425 76.01 33.82 -14.68
N SER A 426 75.98 34.85 -13.78
CA SER A 426 76.67 35.17 -12.49
C SER A 426 76.22 36.53 -11.85
N ALA A 427 76.32 36.72 -10.50
CA ALA A 427 76.50 38.01 -9.75
C ALA A 427 75.32 39.06 -9.72
N GLN A 428 75.18 40.10 -8.85
CA GLN A 428 75.73 40.49 -7.51
C GLN A 428 74.89 41.62 -6.80
N ASP A 429 74.96 41.71 -5.46
CA ASP A 429 75.08 42.90 -4.52
C ASP A 429 74.08 44.09 -4.31
N SER A 430 73.64 44.24 -3.03
CA SER A 430 73.87 45.40 -2.07
C SER A 430 72.95 46.64 -1.80
N LEU A 431 72.47 46.72 -0.52
CA LEU A 431 72.59 47.81 0.52
C LEU A 431 71.70 49.10 0.66
N LYS A 432 71.18 49.31 1.91
CA LYS A 432 71.00 50.57 2.74
C LYS A 432 69.91 51.63 2.39
N VAL A 433 69.43 52.57 3.25
CA VAL A 433 69.05 52.69 4.73
C VAL A 433 68.51 54.13 5.05
N THR A 434 67.97 54.44 6.27
CA THR A 434 67.60 55.79 6.87
C THR A 434 66.38 56.60 6.31
N GLU A 435 65.63 57.51 7.00
CA GLU A 435 65.27 57.75 8.43
C GLU A 435 64.13 58.83 8.66
N THR A 436 63.44 58.81 9.83
CA THR A 436 62.69 59.92 10.54
C THR A 436 61.29 60.48 10.08
N LYS A 437 60.84 61.63 10.67
CA LYS A 437 59.45 62.04 11.14
C LYS A 437 59.34 63.61 11.24
N PRO A 438 58.29 64.35 11.76
CA PRO A 438 56.87 64.07 12.18
C PRO A 438 55.80 65.18 11.80
N THR A 439 54.67 65.27 12.55
CA THR A 439 53.64 66.38 12.69
C THR A 439 52.71 66.69 11.50
N GLU A 440 51.46 67.17 11.64
CA GLU A 440 50.68 67.73 12.78
C GLU A 440 49.16 67.33 12.67
N ASP A 441 48.33 67.56 13.70
CA ASP A 441 46.97 66.98 13.91
C ASP A 441 45.79 67.99 13.61
N ASP A 442 44.49 67.89 13.95
CA ASP A 442 43.63 67.14 14.92
C ASP A 442 42.10 67.24 14.54
N ASN A 443 41.17 66.66 15.34
CA ASN A 443 39.70 66.87 15.47
C ASN A 443 38.65 66.10 14.61
N ASN A 444 38.54 64.80 14.88
CA ASN A 444 37.39 64.15 15.57
C ASN A 444 35.92 64.36 15.11
N GLN A 445 35.25 63.27 14.69
CA GLN A 445 33.82 63.00 14.96
C GLN A 445 33.53 61.48 14.97
N GLU A 446 32.47 61.05 15.68
CA GLU A 446 32.34 59.67 16.21
C GLU A 446 31.62 58.65 15.30
N ALA A 447 32.19 57.45 15.19
CA ALA A 447 31.46 56.18 14.97
C ALA A 447 32.37 54.97 15.29
N GLU A 448 31.99 54.11 16.25
CA GLU A 448 32.82 52.97 16.65
C GLU A 448 32.83 51.83 15.60
N ALA A 449 34.02 51.38 15.22
CA ALA A 449 34.23 50.13 14.48
C ALA A 449 35.22 49.24 15.24
N ALA A 450 34.87 47.97 15.46
CA ALA A 450 35.64 47.08 16.32
C ALA A 450 37.01 46.69 15.73
N VAL A 451 38.05 46.70 16.57
CA VAL A 451 39.44 46.44 16.20
C VAL A 451 39.68 44.96 15.88
N HIS A 452 40.35 44.68 14.75
CA HIS A 452 40.85 43.34 14.43
C HIS A 452 42.04 42.95 15.33
N VAL A 453 41.87 41.93 16.17
CA VAL A 453 42.97 41.23 16.85
C VAL A 453 43.41 40.04 15.98
N ALA A 454 44.71 39.91 15.72
CA ALA A 454 45.25 38.84 14.88
C ALA A 454 45.13 37.44 15.56
N PRO A 455 44.50 36.44 14.92
CA PRO A 455 44.25 35.15 15.55
C PRO A 455 45.50 34.25 15.59
N ALA A 456 45.76 33.70 16.77
CA ALA A 456 46.78 32.68 17.01
C ALA A 456 46.58 31.43 16.13
N CYS A 457 47.66 30.68 15.89
CA CYS A 457 47.58 29.40 15.19
C CYS A 457 46.80 28.37 16.03
N PRO A 458 45.65 27.82 15.55
CA PRO A 458 44.82 26.92 16.36
C PRO A 458 45.49 25.57 16.68
N ASN A 459 46.58 25.22 15.99
CA ASN A 459 47.32 23.96 16.21
C ASN A 459 48.57 24.14 17.12
N CYS A 460 48.95 25.36 17.50
CA CYS A 460 50.12 25.58 18.37
C CYS A 460 50.08 26.83 19.26
N GLY A 461 48.97 27.58 19.29
CA GLY A 461 48.71 28.69 20.22
C GLY A 461 49.49 29.98 20.01
N LYS A 462 50.47 30.02 19.10
CA LYS A 462 51.32 31.20 18.88
C LYS A 462 50.69 32.22 17.93
N VAL A 463 50.83 33.50 18.28
CA VAL A 463 50.53 34.67 17.44
C VAL A 463 51.79 35.04 16.67
N TYR A 464 51.62 35.47 15.41
CA TYR A 464 52.69 35.91 14.51
C TYR A 464 52.21 37.14 13.74
N ASP A 465 53.12 38.07 13.45
CA ASP A 465 52.81 39.34 12.81
C ASP A 465 52.65 39.22 11.28
N ALA A 466 51.95 40.17 10.67
CA ALA A 466 51.17 39.94 9.45
C ALA A 466 51.92 40.00 8.10
N HIS A 467 53.25 39.76 8.05
CA HIS A 467 54.05 39.86 6.82
C HIS A 467 55.14 38.76 6.64
N ASP A 468 54.76 37.48 6.68
CA ASP A 468 55.52 36.38 6.06
C ASP A 468 54.54 35.27 5.61
N THR A 469 54.45 34.99 4.31
CA THR A 469 53.34 34.20 3.71
C THR A 469 53.79 32.89 3.07
N SER A 470 53.62 31.78 3.79
CA SER A 470 53.25 30.47 3.22
C SER A 470 53.13 29.38 4.31
N PHE A 471 54.09 29.29 5.23
CA PHE A 471 54.19 28.17 6.19
C PHE A 471 54.31 28.60 7.66
N CYS A 472 53.62 27.88 8.56
CA CYS A 472 53.83 28.02 10.00
C CYS A 472 55.14 27.33 10.43
N ARG A 473 56.20 28.11 10.67
CA ARG A 473 57.54 27.60 11.05
C ARG A 473 57.56 26.74 12.34
N GLY A 474 56.49 26.74 13.14
CA GLY A 474 56.35 25.91 14.34
C GLY A 474 55.67 24.55 14.15
N CYS A 475 54.98 24.30 13.03
CA CYS A 475 54.31 23.01 12.77
C CYS A 475 54.32 22.54 11.30
N GLY A 476 55.00 23.25 10.40
CA GLY A 476 55.28 22.83 9.02
C GLY A 476 54.09 22.86 8.05
N LEU A 477 52.87 23.16 8.52
CA LEU A 477 51.68 23.22 7.67
C LEU A 477 51.52 24.61 7.02
N ALA A 478 51.03 24.61 5.79
CA ALA A 478 50.67 25.83 5.05
C ALA A 478 49.37 26.44 5.59
N ARG A 479 49.28 27.77 5.58
CA ARG A 479 48.02 28.51 5.82
C ARG A 479 47.42 28.88 4.45
N ASP A 480 46.39 28.16 4.03
CA ASP A 480 45.47 28.65 2.99
C ASP A 480 44.03 28.23 3.30
N MET A 481 43.08 29.14 3.09
CA MET A 481 41.65 28.93 3.35
C MET A 481 40.82 29.29 2.11
N ASN A 482 40.94 28.48 1.06
CA ASN A 482 39.94 28.44 -0.02
C ASN A 482 39.75 27.07 -0.70
N GLU A 483 40.63 26.08 -0.49
CA GLU A 483 40.54 24.76 -1.14
C GLU A 483 40.10 23.63 -0.18
N MET A 484 38.84 23.64 0.25
CA MET A 484 38.22 22.52 0.98
C MET A 484 36.86 22.06 0.40
N THR A 485 36.71 22.07 -0.93
CA THR A 485 35.50 21.51 -1.60
C THR A 485 35.78 20.52 -2.74
N GLU A 486 37.01 20.02 -2.90
CA GLU A 486 37.38 19.03 -3.96
C GLU A 486 38.20 17.83 -3.43
N ALA A 487 38.12 17.52 -2.13
CA ALA A 487 38.94 16.47 -1.48
C ALA A 487 38.17 15.17 -1.10
N SER A 488 36.87 15.07 -1.39
CA SER A 488 35.98 14.11 -0.71
C SER A 488 35.90 12.69 -1.30
N SER A 489 36.45 12.41 -2.49
CA SER A 489 36.41 11.07 -3.12
C SER A 489 37.72 10.28 -3.00
N THR A 490 38.87 10.97 -2.97
CA THR A 490 40.20 10.33 -3.00
C THR A 490 40.93 10.33 -1.65
N GLN A 491 40.53 11.15 -0.67
CA GLN A 491 41.13 11.11 0.67
C GLN A 491 40.57 10.01 1.59
N ALA A 492 39.42 9.40 1.25
CA ALA A 492 38.84 8.31 2.04
C ALA A 492 39.80 7.10 2.22
N ALA A 493 40.68 6.87 1.24
CA ALA A 493 41.71 5.83 1.31
C ALA A 493 42.84 6.11 2.33
N ARG A 494 43.01 7.35 2.81
CA ARG A 494 44.14 7.76 3.68
C ARG A 494 43.88 7.64 5.19
N LEU A 495 42.67 7.26 5.60
CA LEU A 495 42.33 7.02 7.01
C LEU A 495 42.20 5.53 7.38
N ILE A 496 42.58 4.64 6.47
CA ILE A 496 42.67 3.19 6.73
C ILE A 496 44.03 2.93 7.42
N PRO A 497 44.06 2.35 8.65
CA PRO A 497 45.32 1.90 9.23
C PRO A 497 45.98 0.85 8.34
N ALA A 498 47.25 1.05 8.01
CA ALA A 498 47.99 0.17 7.09
C ALA A 498 47.91 -1.29 7.54
N GLY A 499 47.29 -2.14 6.72
CA GLY A 499 47.05 -3.56 7.02
C GLY A 499 45.58 -4.00 7.02
N ARG A 500 44.60 -3.09 6.92
CA ARG A 500 43.18 -3.47 6.72
C ARG A 500 42.75 -3.35 5.26
N SER A 501 42.52 -4.48 4.60
CA SER A 501 41.84 -4.51 3.30
C SER A 501 40.35 -4.22 3.47
N ILE A 502 39.79 -3.34 2.64
CA ILE A 502 38.34 -3.16 2.51
C ILE A 502 37.85 -4.20 1.51
N THR A 503 36.88 -5.02 1.90
CA THR A 503 36.28 -6.02 0.99
C THR A 503 35.58 -5.33 -0.18
N VAL A 504 35.55 -5.97 -1.34
CA VAL A 504 34.83 -5.46 -2.53
C VAL A 504 33.38 -5.11 -2.18
N GLU A 505 32.73 -5.94 -1.36
CA GLU A 505 31.37 -5.70 -0.88
C GLU A 505 31.22 -4.39 -0.08
N ALA A 506 32.18 -4.08 0.81
CA ALA A 506 32.18 -2.81 1.54
C ALA A 506 32.47 -1.59 0.64
N MET A 507 33.08 -1.79 -0.54
CA MET A 507 33.15 -0.73 -1.57
C MET A 507 31.79 -0.56 -2.26
N ARG A 508 31.11 -1.66 -2.63
CA ARG A 508 29.78 -1.63 -3.27
C ARG A 508 28.71 -0.97 -2.42
N LEU A 509 28.76 -1.11 -1.09
CA LEU A 509 27.87 -0.41 -0.15
C LEU A 509 27.98 1.13 -0.20
N ASN A 510 29.02 1.68 -0.83
CA ASN A 510 29.23 3.12 -1.00
C ASN A 510 29.08 3.59 -2.47
N SER A 511 28.81 2.68 -3.42
CA SER A 511 28.63 3.02 -4.83
C SER A 511 27.29 3.76 -5.08
N PRO A 512 27.26 4.78 -5.96
CA PRO A 512 26.03 5.50 -6.31
C PRO A 512 24.92 4.59 -6.83
N LEU A 513 23.66 4.95 -6.56
CA LEU A 513 22.49 4.19 -7.04
C LEU A 513 22.51 3.95 -8.56
N LYS A 514 22.99 4.92 -9.36
CA LYS A 514 23.11 4.79 -10.82
C LYS A 514 24.03 3.64 -11.26
N GLU A 515 25.03 3.31 -10.45
CA GLU A 515 26.04 2.28 -10.73
C GLU A 515 25.64 0.93 -10.13
N MET A 516 25.00 0.93 -8.96
CA MET A 516 24.54 -0.28 -8.28
C MET A 516 23.21 -0.82 -8.83
N ASP A 517 22.28 0.05 -9.18
CA ASP A 517 20.94 -0.28 -9.68
C ASP A 517 20.49 0.75 -10.74
N PRO A 518 20.96 0.61 -11.99
CA PRO A 518 20.57 1.49 -13.09
C PRO A 518 19.08 1.36 -13.47
N GLU A 519 18.40 0.26 -13.10
CA GLU A 519 16.97 0.07 -13.38
C GLU A 519 16.12 0.93 -12.44
N VAL A 520 16.33 0.84 -11.12
CA VAL A 520 15.66 1.70 -10.13
C VAL A 520 16.03 3.17 -10.34
N HIS A 521 17.27 3.47 -10.72
CA HIS A 521 17.63 4.83 -11.16
C HIS A 521 16.79 5.27 -12.37
N GLY A 522 16.64 4.44 -13.41
CA GLY A 522 15.83 4.74 -14.59
C GLY A 522 14.35 4.97 -14.28
N ILE A 523 13.78 4.18 -13.37
CA ILE A 523 12.41 4.35 -12.87
C ILE A 523 12.27 5.70 -12.13
N ILE A 524 13.25 6.06 -11.30
CA ILE A 524 13.26 7.33 -10.56
C ILE A 524 13.34 8.53 -11.52
N GLU A 525 14.20 8.50 -12.55
CA GLU A 525 14.25 9.58 -13.56
C GLU A 525 12.95 9.67 -14.39
N SER A 526 12.30 8.54 -14.67
CA SER A 526 11.01 8.51 -15.37
C SER A 526 9.88 9.17 -14.55
N GLU A 527 9.85 8.94 -13.24
CA GLU A 527 8.89 9.61 -12.34
C GLU A 527 9.20 11.10 -12.16
N LYS A 528 10.49 11.49 -12.16
CA LYS A 528 10.91 12.90 -12.15
C LYS A 528 10.47 13.64 -13.43
N ASP A 529 10.65 13.02 -14.60
CA ASP A 529 10.11 13.53 -15.88
C ASP A 529 8.59 13.72 -15.80
N ARG A 530 7.86 12.68 -15.39
CA ARG A 530 6.41 12.74 -15.24
C ARG A 530 5.97 13.88 -14.30
N GLN A 531 6.64 14.07 -13.16
CA GLN A 531 6.35 15.18 -12.25
C GLN A 531 6.67 16.57 -12.82
N ARG A 532 7.62 16.68 -13.75
CA ARG A 532 7.95 17.93 -14.46
C ARG A 532 6.88 18.30 -15.48
N ARG A 533 6.44 17.37 -16.33
CA ARG A 533 5.50 17.66 -17.44
C ARG A 533 4.03 17.37 -17.16
N CYS A 534 3.66 16.85 -15.99
CA CYS A 534 2.24 16.74 -15.58
C CYS A 534 1.77 17.93 -14.72
N VAL A 535 0.48 18.26 -14.88
CA VAL A 535 -0.28 19.10 -13.94
C VAL A 535 -0.85 18.19 -12.84
N ASN A 536 -0.27 18.22 -11.63
CA ASN A 536 -0.70 17.37 -10.51
C ASN A 536 -1.73 18.09 -9.60
N LEU A 537 -2.97 17.61 -9.63
CA LEU A 537 -4.11 18.12 -8.87
C LEU A 537 -4.62 17.14 -7.82
N ILE A 538 -3.91 16.06 -7.51
CA ILE A 538 -4.31 15.17 -6.42
C ILE A 538 -4.26 15.95 -5.10
N ALA A 539 -5.43 16.24 -4.53
CA ALA A 539 -5.60 17.09 -3.34
C ALA A 539 -4.96 16.56 -2.02
N SER A 540 -4.24 15.45 -2.12
CA SER A 540 -3.47 14.78 -1.06
C SER A 540 -1.97 14.68 -1.36
N GLU A 541 -1.49 15.26 -2.46
CA GLU A 541 -0.09 15.28 -2.88
C GLU A 541 0.52 16.67 -2.84
N ASN A 542 1.85 16.71 -2.77
CA ASN A 542 2.67 17.92 -2.74
C ASN A 542 4.11 17.55 -3.09
N PHE A 543 4.93 18.54 -3.48
CA PHE A 543 6.36 18.33 -3.72
C PHE A 543 7.14 18.61 -2.44
N ALA A 544 7.85 17.61 -1.93
CA ALA A 544 8.70 17.75 -0.73
C ALA A 544 9.99 18.53 -1.09
N PRO A 545 10.40 19.55 -0.30
CA PRO A 545 11.62 20.32 -0.57
C PRO A 545 12.89 19.47 -0.46
N LEU A 546 13.96 19.86 -1.17
CA LEU A 546 15.25 19.15 -1.14
C LEU A 546 15.76 18.88 0.30
N PRO A 547 15.79 19.84 1.25
CA PRO A 547 16.25 19.57 2.63
C PRO A 547 15.39 18.57 3.43
N VAL A 548 14.13 18.40 3.04
CA VAL A 548 13.24 17.37 3.60
C VAL A 548 13.64 15.99 3.06
N LEU A 549 13.98 15.90 1.78
CA LEU A 549 14.38 14.65 1.12
C LEU A 549 15.81 14.21 1.48
N GLU A 550 16.76 15.14 1.58
CA GLU A 550 18.12 14.89 2.11
C GLU A 550 18.07 14.25 3.51
N ALA A 551 17.21 14.76 4.40
CA ALA A 551 17.05 14.23 5.74
C ALA A 551 16.43 12.82 5.77
N VAL A 552 15.55 12.47 4.82
CA VAL A 552 15.02 11.09 4.67
C VAL A 552 16.10 10.12 4.19
N GLY A 553 16.97 10.55 3.27
CA GLY A 553 18.09 9.76 2.76
C GLY A 553 19.30 9.66 3.69
N SER A 554 19.20 10.17 4.92
CA SER A 554 20.34 10.30 5.85
C SER A 554 20.58 9.04 6.69
N VAL A 555 21.81 8.92 7.22
CA VAL A 555 22.25 7.83 8.12
C VAL A 555 21.43 7.66 9.41
N MET A 556 20.50 8.58 9.70
CA MET A 556 19.54 8.46 10.81
C MET A 556 18.70 7.19 10.71
N VAL A 557 18.49 6.64 9.50
CA VAL A 557 17.79 5.35 9.27
C VAL A 557 18.48 4.16 9.94
N ASN A 558 19.80 4.22 10.16
CA ASN A 558 20.60 3.11 10.67
C ASN A 558 20.39 2.84 12.17
N LYS A 559 19.71 3.72 12.92
CA LYS A 559 19.68 3.67 14.38
C LYS A 559 18.36 3.18 14.95
N TYR A 560 18.40 2.06 15.66
CA TYR A 560 17.26 1.56 16.47
C TYR A 560 17.10 2.36 17.78
N SER A 561 15.88 2.78 18.10
CA SER A 561 15.60 3.83 19.11
C SER A 561 14.31 3.64 19.90
N GLU A 562 13.89 2.40 20.13
CA GLU A 562 12.68 2.07 20.89
C GLU A 562 12.62 2.74 22.28
N GLY A 563 11.40 3.06 22.69
CA GLY A 563 11.11 3.98 23.79
C GLY A 563 11.05 5.44 23.33
N TYR A 564 11.26 6.36 24.28
CA TYR A 564 11.13 7.81 24.09
C TYR A 564 12.41 8.56 24.52
N PRO A 565 12.60 9.84 24.13
CA PRO A 565 13.84 10.56 24.41
C PRO A 565 14.20 10.64 25.92
N GLY A 566 15.29 9.98 26.32
CA GLY A 566 15.71 9.83 27.72
C GLY A 566 15.21 8.55 28.42
N ALA A 567 14.33 7.79 27.77
CA ALA A 567 13.76 6.52 28.23
C ALA A 567 13.78 5.51 27.07
N ARG A 568 14.99 5.16 26.62
CA ARG A 568 15.25 4.26 25.48
C ARG A 568 15.63 2.85 25.95
N TYR A 569 15.24 1.85 25.18
CA TYR A 569 15.62 0.45 25.40
C TYR A 569 17.03 0.11 24.90
N TYR A 570 17.62 1.01 24.11
CA TYR A 570 18.94 0.83 23.47
C TYR A 570 19.86 2.02 23.74
N GLY A 571 21.17 1.74 23.88
CA GLY A 571 22.20 2.76 24.01
C GLY A 571 22.46 3.56 22.71
N GLY A 572 23.36 4.55 22.78
CA GLY A 572 23.83 5.32 21.63
C GLY A 572 22.79 6.26 20.98
N ASN A 573 21.69 6.59 21.67
CA ASN A 573 20.59 7.38 21.13
C ASN A 573 20.71 8.91 21.33
N GLU A 574 21.86 9.43 21.76
CA GLU A 574 22.04 10.85 22.12
C GLU A 574 21.58 11.84 21.03
N PHE A 575 22.01 11.63 19.79
CA PHE A 575 21.63 12.49 18.65
C PHE A 575 20.20 12.24 18.15
N ILE A 576 19.68 11.02 18.35
CA ILE A 576 18.28 10.68 18.04
C ILE A 576 17.34 11.41 19.02
N ASP A 577 17.68 11.43 20.30
CA ASP A 577 16.93 12.13 21.34
C ASP A 577 16.95 13.66 21.12
N LYS A 578 18.06 14.20 20.62
CA LYS A 578 18.15 15.61 20.18
C LYS A 578 17.22 15.87 19.00
N ALA A 579 17.22 15.01 17.98
CA ALA A 579 16.38 15.15 16.78
C ALA A 579 14.88 15.00 17.08
N GLU A 580 14.49 14.00 17.88
CA GLU A 580 13.08 13.76 18.23
C GLU A 580 12.52 14.86 19.14
N ARG A 581 13.26 15.30 20.17
CA ARG A 581 12.83 16.44 21.01
C ARG A 581 12.69 17.73 20.20
N LEU A 582 13.61 18.01 19.28
CA LEU A 582 13.51 19.16 18.38
C LEU A 582 12.30 19.05 17.44
N CYS A 583 11.97 17.83 16.98
CA CYS A 583 10.77 17.57 16.18
C CYS A 583 9.49 17.83 16.98
N GLN A 584 9.40 17.29 18.21
CA GLN A 584 8.28 17.52 19.14
C GLN A 584 8.10 19.01 19.47
N GLN A 585 9.20 19.72 19.79
CA GLN A 585 9.18 21.15 20.07
C GLN A 585 8.67 21.95 18.86
N ARG A 586 9.24 21.71 17.67
CA ARG A 586 8.82 22.39 16.44
C ARG A 586 7.38 22.08 16.06
N ALA A 587 6.90 20.86 16.33
CA ALA A 587 5.50 20.48 16.09
C ALA A 587 4.54 21.31 16.94
N LEU A 588 4.77 21.42 18.24
CA LEU A 588 3.97 22.27 19.13
C LEU A 588 4.05 23.76 18.71
N SER A 589 5.24 24.25 18.35
CA SER A 589 5.44 25.63 17.90
C SER A 589 4.72 25.95 16.59
N SER A 590 4.78 25.08 15.58
CA SER A 590 4.14 25.30 14.26
C SER A 590 2.62 25.45 14.35
N PHE A 591 2.00 24.78 15.33
CA PHE A 591 0.57 24.86 15.61
C PHE A 591 0.21 25.84 16.74
N ARG A 592 1.19 26.57 17.29
CA ARG A 592 1.06 27.59 18.35
C ARG A 592 0.45 27.05 19.65
N LEU A 593 0.96 25.91 20.12
CA LEU A 593 0.44 25.19 21.29
C LEU A 593 1.36 25.37 22.51
N ASP A 594 0.78 25.62 23.70
CA ASP A 594 1.53 25.53 24.97
C ASP A 594 1.81 24.06 25.30
N ALA A 595 3.08 23.73 25.53
CA ALA A 595 3.55 22.39 25.94
C ALA A 595 2.99 21.91 27.30
N LYS A 596 2.39 22.80 28.09
CA LYS A 596 1.63 22.47 29.31
C LYS A 596 0.22 21.94 29.00
N GLU A 597 -0.40 22.43 27.94
CA GLU A 597 -1.76 22.04 27.50
C GLU A 597 -1.75 20.94 26.43
N TRP A 598 -0.64 20.78 25.71
CA TRP A 598 -0.51 19.85 24.58
C TRP A 598 0.81 19.10 24.62
N GLY A 599 0.74 17.78 24.42
CA GLY A 599 1.88 16.95 24.02
C GLY A 599 1.73 16.47 22.59
N VAL A 600 2.79 15.87 22.04
CA VAL A 600 2.80 15.34 20.68
C VAL A 600 3.68 14.09 20.56
N ASN A 601 3.12 13.04 19.97
CA ASN A 601 3.87 11.88 19.50
C ASN A 601 4.19 12.07 18.01
N VAL A 602 5.47 11.94 17.64
CA VAL A 602 5.98 12.13 16.27
C VAL A 602 6.46 10.82 15.62
N GLN A 603 6.28 9.68 16.29
CA GLN A 603 6.80 8.37 15.86
C GLN A 603 5.84 7.59 14.93
N SER A 604 4.59 8.05 14.75
CA SER A 604 3.58 7.32 13.98
C SER A 604 3.92 7.30 12.48
N LEU A 605 3.98 6.11 11.89
CA LEU A 605 4.51 5.91 10.53
C LEU A 605 3.66 6.56 9.42
N SER A 606 2.35 6.76 9.63
CA SER A 606 1.44 7.42 8.68
C SER A 606 0.08 7.70 9.33
N GLY A 607 -0.81 8.43 8.64
CA GLY A 607 -2.11 8.86 9.20
C GLY A 607 -3.08 7.71 9.51
N SER A 608 -3.01 6.62 8.74
CA SER A 608 -3.83 5.44 8.99
C SER A 608 -3.48 4.73 10.31
N PRO A 609 -2.20 4.36 10.59
CA PRO A 609 -1.82 3.86 11.90
C PRO A 609 -1.96 4.92 13.00
N ALA A 610 -1.75 6.21 12.75
CA ALA A 610 -1.96 7.28 13.75
C ALA A 610 -3.39 7.27 14.33
N ASN A 611 -4.41 7.23 13.46
CA ASN A 611 -5.79 7.13 13.92
C ASN A 611 -6.06 5.80 14.64
N PHE A 612 -5.52 4.68 14.14
CA PHE A 612 -5.67 3.38 14.78
C PHE A 612 -5.04 3.34 16.18
N GLN A 613 -3.88 3.97 16.37
CA GLN A 613 -3.19 4.13 17.65
C GLN A 613 -4.00 4.95 18.64
N VAL A 614 -4.64 6.05 18.21
CA VAL A 614 -5.60 6.80 19.04
C VAL A 614 -6.80 5.94 19.43
N PHE A 615 -7.33 5.11 18.53
CA PHE A 615 -8.43 4.20 18.87
C PHE A 615 -7.99 3.15 19.89
N THR A 616 -6.86 2.46 19.67
CA THR A 616 -6.29 1.49 20.62
C THR A 616 -5.94 2.12 21.98
N ALA A 617 -5.56 3.40 22.02
CA ALA A 617 -5.33 4.12 23.27
C ALA A 617 -6.61 4.40 24.07
N LEU A 618 -7.73 4.71 23.40
CA LEU A 618 -8.93 5.32 24.02
C LEU A 618 -10.19 4.43 24.03
N CYS A 619 -10.25 3.43 23.16
CA CYS A 619 -11.37 2.50 22.96
C CYS A 619 -10.97 1.06 23.30
N ASP A 620 -11.90 0.32 23.92
CA ASP A 620 -11.82 -1.14 23.96
C ASP A 620 -12.16 -1.74 22.58
N VAL A 621 -11.85 -3.02 22.35
CA VAL A 621 -12.31 -3.71 21.14
C VAL A 621 -13.86 -3.76 21.15
N HIS A 622 -14.48 -3.40 20.03
CA HIS A 622 -15.93 -3.16 19.85
C HIS A 622 -16.52 -1.92 20.55
N ASP A 623 -15.71 -1.01 21.11
CA ASP A 623 -16.20 0.34 21.42
C ASP A 623 -16.67 1.06 20.13
N ARG A 624 -17.56 2.03 20.32
CA ARG A 624 -18.21 2.75 19.20
C ARG A 624 -17.43 3.99 18.81
N ILE A 625 -17.26 4.21 17.52
CA ILE A 625 -16.70 5.46 16.98
C ILE A 625 -17.65 6.04 15.93
N MET A 626 -17.65 7.36 15.77
CA MET A 626 -18.47 8.06 14.79
C MET A 626 -17.62 9.01 13.95
N GLY A 627 -17.68 8.91 12.62
CA GLY A 627 -16.91 9.73 11.68
C GLY A 627 -17.73 10.01 10.41
N LEU A 628 -17.25 10.90 9.54
CA LEU A 628 -17.92 11.19 8.28
C LEU A 628 -17.86 9.95 7.35
N ASP A 629 -18.97 9.61 6.71
CA ASP A 629 -19.04 8.48 5.79
C ASP A 629 -18.06 8.65 4.60
N LEU A 630 -17.46 7.56 4.13
CA LEU A 630 -16.46 7.63 3.05
C LEU A 630 -17.04 8.22 1.75
N PRO A 631 -18.24 7.84 1.27
CA PRO A 631 -18.82 8.43 0.06
C PRO A 631 -19.09 9.93 0.20
N HIS A 632 -19.31 10.37 1.45
CA HIS A 632 -19.63 11.74 1.86
C HIS A 632 -18.37 12.58 2.21
N GLY A 633 -17.16 12.06 1.96
CA GLY A 633 -15.91 12.82 2.08
C GLY A 633 -15.06 12.51 3.32
N GLY A 634 -15.40 11.49 4.10
CA GLY A 634 -14.57 10.98 5.21
C GLY A 634 -13.28 10.28 4.76
N HIS A 635 -12.68 9.47 5.63
CA HIS A 635 -11.48 8.68 5.32
C HIS A 635 -11.59 7.22 5.79
N LEU A 636 -10.89 6.30 5.10
CA LEU A 636 -10.88 4.87 5.45
C LEU A 636 -10.44 4.58 6.89
N SER A 637 -9.53 5.40 7.45
CA SER A 637 -9.09 5.27 8.85
C SER A 637 -10.03 5.91 9.88
N HIS A 638 -11.21 6.42 9.47
CA HIS A 638 -12.31 6.77 10.39
C HIS A 638 -13.29 5.61 10.58
N GLY A 639 -13.08 4.52 9.83
CA GLY A 639 -13.98 3.38 9.74
C GLY A 639 -14.83 3.45 8.48
N TYR A 640 -14.95 2.33 7.77
CA TYR A 640 -15.78 2.19 6.57
C TYR A 640 -16.20 0.73 6.36
N GLN A 641 -17.48 0.54 6.05
CA GLN A 641 -18.10 -0.75 5.74
C GLN A 641 -19.24 -0.57 4.73
N THR A 642 -19.46 -1.58 3.91
CA THR A 642 -20.69 -1.74 3.12
C THR A 642 -21.65 -2.69 3.83
N ASP A 643 -22.90 -2.77 3.36
CA ASP A 643 -23.91 -3.72 3.84
C ASP A 643 -23.44 -5.19 3.88
N THR A 644 -22.45 -5.53 3.05
CA THR A 644 -21.91 -6.88 2.86
C THR A 644 -20.51 -7.10 3.44
N LYS A 645 -19.74 -6.04 3.75
CA LYS A 645 -18.33 -6.18 4.15
C LYS A 645 -17.82 -4.99 4.97
N LYS A 646 -17.24 -5.28 6.14
CA LYS A 646 -16.34 -4.36 6.86
C LYS A 646 -15.04 -4.19 6.04
N ILE A 647 -14.82 -3.00 5.48
CA ILE A 647 -13.73 -2.72 4.52
C ILE A 647 -12.48 -2.26 5.26
N SER A 648 -12.63 -1.27 6.14
CA SER A 648 -11.55 -0.81 7.02
C SER A 648 -11.38 -1.76 8.20
N MET A 649 -10.13 -2.07 8.55
CA MET A 649 -9.84 -2.81 9.79
C MET A 649 -10.32 -2.04 11.03
N VAL A 650 -10.38 -0.71 10.98
CA VAL A 650 -11.01 0.12 12.02
C VAL A 650 -12.43 -0.38 12.32
N SER A 651 -13.25 -0.61 11.29
CA SER A 651 -14.61 -1.14 11.46
C SER A 651 -14.64 -2.60 11.91
N LYS A 652 -13.54 -3.36 11.79
CA LYS A 652 -13.43 -4.75 12.25
C LYS A 652 -13.12 -4.84 13.74
N TYR A 653 -12.27 -3.95 14.26
CA TYR A 653 -11.87 -3.88 15.66
C TYR A 653 -12.76 -2.96 16.51
N PHE A 654 -13.41 -1.96 15.90
CA PHE A 654 -14.29 -0.99 16.56
C PHE A 654 -15.63 -0.89 15.82
N GLU A 655 -16.72 -0.60 16.53
CA GLU A 655 -18.04 -0.48 15.92
C GLU A 655 -18.25 0.95 15.37
N SER A 656 -17.68 1.15 14.18
CA SER A 656 -17.75 2.36 13.37
C SER A 656 -19.15 2.61 12.79
N ILE A 657 -19.72 3.79 13.06
CA ILE A 657 -21.03 4.22 12.55
C ILE A 657 -20.87 5.60 11.90
N PRO A 658 -21.30 5.81 10.63
CA PRO A 658 -21.08 7.08 9.95
C PRO A 658 -22.09 8.17 10.34
N TYR A 659 -21.65 9.43 10.33
CA TYR A 659 -22.50 10.60 10.05
C TYR A 659 -22.30 11.06 8.59
N ARG A 660 -23.18 11.93 8.07
CA ARG A 660 -23.25 12.25 6.63
C ARG A 660 -23.36 13.74 6.34
N LEU A 661 -23.20 14.08 5.06
CA LEU A 661 -23.63 15.36 4.51
C LEU A 661 -25.14 15.35 4.27
N ASN A 662 -25.80 16.49 4.42
CA ASN A 662 -27.07 16.77 3.76
C ASN A 662 -26.79 16.82 2.23
N GLU A 663 -27.48 15.99 1.44
CA GLU A 663 -27.13 15.80 0.02
C GLU A 663 -27.53 16.97 -0.88
N GLU A 664 -28.51 17.79 -0.46
CA GLU A 664 -28.99 18.96 -1.21
C GLU A 664 -27.99 20.13 -1.13
N THR A 665 -27.37 20.32 0.04
CA THR A 665 -26.41 21.40 0.32
C THR A 665 -24.94 20.97 0.16
N GLY A 666 -24.64 19.67 0.27
CA GLY A 666 -23.27 19.18 0.34
C GLY A 666 -22.52 19.56 1.63
N LEU A 667 -23.22 19.98 2.69
CA LEU A 667 -22.67 20.35 3.99
C LEU A 667 -22.90 19.24 5.04
N ILE A 668 -22.07 19.15 6.07
CA ILE A 668 -22.25 18.19 7.17
C ILE A 668 -23.60 18.46 7.87
N ASP A 669 -24.44 17.42 7.99
CA ASP A 669 -25.69 17.52 8.75
C ASP A 669 -25.38 17.35 10.25
N TYR A 670 -25.03 18.47 10.89
CA TYR A 670 -24.66 18.49 12.31
C TYR A 670 -25.82 18.12 13.24
N ASP A 671 -27.08 18.34 12.82
CA ASP A 671 -28.24 18.05 13.65
C ASP A 671 -28.61 16.58 13.61
N GLU A 672 -28.61 15.94 12.43
CA GLU A 672 -28.74 14.47 12.36
C GLU A 672 -27.49 13.78 12.93
N CYS A 673 -26.30 14.36 12.81
CA CYS A 673 -25.11 13.94 13.55
C CYS A 673 -25.36 13.93 15.07
N GLU A 674 -25.93 15.01 15.65
CA GLU A 674 -26.30 15.03 17.07
C GLU A 674 -27.37 13.97 17.41
N LYS A 675 -28.43 13.87 16.60
CA LYS A 675 -29.50 12.88 16.78
C LYS A 675 -28.96 11.44 16.76
N PHE A 676 -28.02 11.12 15.88
CA PHE A 676 -27.33 9.83 15.87
C PHE A 676 -26.39 9.66 17.06
N ALA A 677 -25.52 10.62 17.35
CA ALA A 677 -24.58 10.55 18.48
C ALA A 677 -25.31 10.29 19.80
N MET A 678 -26.44 10.98 20.05
CA MET A 678 -27.25 10.83 21.26
C MET A 678 -27.88 9.44 21.42
N ARG A 679 -28.24 8.78 20.31
CA ARG A 679 -28.75 7.39 20.25
C ARG A 679 -27.63 6.35 20.37
N ILE A 680 -26.52 6.58 19.68
CA ILE A 680 -25.42 5.61 19.50
C ILE A 680 -24.40 5.64 20.64
N ARG A 681 -24.18 6.81 21.27
CA ARG A 681 -23.18 7.03 22.32
C ARG A 681 -21.77 6.54 21.91
N PRO A 682 -21.15 7.19 20.90
CA PRO A 682 -19.77 6.88 20.55
C PRO A 682 -18.80 7.24 21.68
N LYS A 683 -17.70 6.48 21.79
CA LYS A 683 -16.54 6.74 22.65
C LYS A 683 -15.66 7.86 22.07
N ILE A 684 -15.58 7.91 20.72
CA ILE A 684 -14.86 8.95 19.96
C ILE A 684 -15.78 9.49 18.85
N LEU A 685 -15.88 10.82 18.77
CA LEU A 685 -16.41 11.55 17.62
C LEU A 685 -15.22 12.08 16.79
N ILE A 686 -15.20 11.80 15.50
CA ILE A 686 -14.10 12.13 14.59
C ILE A 686 -14.52 13.31 13.70
N ALA A 687 -13.78 14.41 13.77
CA ALA A 687 -13.94 15.62 12.98
C ALA A 687 -12.77 15.76 11.99
N GLY A 688 -12.85 15.04 10.86
CA GLY A 688 -11.83 15.08 9.81
C GLY A 688 -12.33 14.54 8.48
N THR A 689 -11.71 14.96 7.37
CA THR A 689 -12.22 14.73 6.01
C THR A 689 -11.10 14.57 4.98
N SER A 690 -11.35 13.79 3.91
CA SER A 690 -10.47 13.70 2.73
C SER A 690 -11.04 14.35 1.47
N ALA A 691 -12.36 14.49 1.36
CA ALA A 691 -13.03 15.05 0.18
C ALA A 691 -14.24 15.91 0.56
N TYR A 692 -14.00 16.95 1.36
CA TYR A 692 -14.96 17.97 1.75
C TYR A 692 -14.32 19.32 1.46
N SER A 693 -14.94 20.17 0.64
CA SER A 693 -14.36 21.46 0.20
C SER A 693 -14.65 22.61 1.19
N ARG A 694 -15.32 22.33 2.30
CA ARG A 694 -15.72 23.32 3.32
C ARG A 694 -14.97 23.11 4.62
N LEU A 695 -15.10 24.04 5.55
CA LEU A 695 -14.54 23.94 6.90
C LEU A 695 -15.47 23.14 7.83
N ILE A 696 -14.91 22.51 8.86
CA ILE A 696 -15.66 21.83 9.91
C ILE A 696 -15.97 22.82 11.02
N ASP A 697 -17.21 22.85 11.49
CA ASP A 697 -17.57 23.56 12.72
C ASP A 697 -17.13 22.71 13.93
N TYR A 698 -15.89 22.94 14.36
CA TYR A 698 -15.31 22.26 15.52
C TYR A 698 -16.05 22.61 16.84
N GLY A 699 -16.68 23.78 16.93
CA GLY A 699 -17.49 24.19 18.08
C GLY A 699 -18.78 23.37 18.19
N ARG A 700 -19.51 23.19 17.09
CA ARG A 700 -20.67 22.30 17.01
C ARG A 700 -20.28 20.85 17.29
N MET A 701 -19.14 20.38 16.77
CA MET A 701 -18.63 19.02 17.05
C MET A 701 -18.26 18.82 18.53
N ARG A 702 -17.66 19.82 19.19
CA ARG A 702 -17.39 19.82 20.65
C ARG A 702 -18.68 19.66 21.45
N GLN A 703 -19.69 20.50 21.16
CA GLN A 703 -21.00 20.43 21.82
C GLN A 703 -21.66 19.04 21.68
N ILE A 704 -21.55 18.41 20.51
CA ILE A 704 -22.07 17.06 20.29
C ILE A 704 -21.29 16.03 21.11
N ALA A 705 -19.95 16.11 21.13
CA ALA A 705 -19.10 15.23 21.93
C ALA A 705 -19.41 15.33 23.44
N ASP A 706 -19.60 16.54 23.96
CA ASP A 706 -19.93 16.76 25.39
C ASP A 706 -21.31 16.23 25.78
N LYS A 707 -22.33 16.42 24.93
CA LYS A 707 -23.69 15.88 25.15
C LYS A 707 -23.69 14.35 25.26
N VAL A 708 -22.76 13.67 24.59
CA VAL A 708 -22.67 12.20 24.60
C VAL A 708 -21.65 11.62 25.58
N GLY A 709 -20.61 12.39 25.93
CA GLY A 709 -19.46 11.96 26.74
C GLY A 709 -18.29 11.42 25.94
N ALA A 710 -18.16 11.79 24.66
CA ALA A 710 -17.11 11.32 23.76
C ALA A 710 -15.81 12.14 23.88
N TYR A 711 -14.70 11.55 23.45
CA TYR A 711 -13.53 12.31 22.99
C TYR A 711 -13.81 12.90 21.61
N LEU A 712 -13.40 14.14 21.36
CA LEU A 712 -13.34 14.74 20.04
C LEU A 712 -11.93 14.55 19.46
N LEU A 713 -11.82 13.70 18.43
CA LEU A 713 -10.63 13.53 17.61
C LEU A 713 -10.76 14.40 16.35
N ALA A 714 -9.86 15.35 16.13
CA ALA A 714 -9.77 16.03 14.84
C ALA A 714 -8.68 15.38 13.97
N ASP A 715 -9.05 14.85 12.80
CA ASP A 715 -8.08 14.40 11.80
C ASP A 715 -7.89 15.51 10.76
N MET A 716 -6.86 16.32 10.98
CA MET A 716 -6.52 17.46 10.13
C MET A 716 -5.56 17.09 8.99
N ALA A 717 -5.36 15.80 8.68
CA ALA A 717 -4.35 15.32 7.73
C ALA A 717 -4.31 16.05 6.39
N HIS A 718 -5.46 16.45 5.87
CA HIS A 718 -5.60 17.20 4.61
C HIS A 718 -5.26 18.70 4.73
N ILE A 719 -5.55 19.31 5.88
CA ILE A 719 -5.55 20.78 6.09
C ILE A 719 -4.47 21.28 7.05
N SER A 720 -3.59 20.42 7.55
CA SER A 720 -2.58 20.78 8.55
C SER A 720 -1.61 21.88 8.13
N GLY A 721 -1.28 22.01 6.84
CA GLY A 721 -0.55 23.19 6.34
C GLY A 721 -1.36 24.48 6.46
N LEU A 722 -2.67 24.44 6.22
CA LEU A 722 -3.57 25.59 6.32
C LEU A 722 -3.73 26.05 7.79
N VAL A 723 -3.77 25.09 8.73
CA VAL A 723 -3.79 25.36 10.17
C VAL A 723 -2.43 25.94 10.64
N ALA A 724 -1.31 25.35 10.20
CA ALA A 724 0.03 25.85 10.52
C ALA A 724 0.24 27.30 10.01
N GLY A 725 -0.06 27.55 8.73
CA GLY A 725 -0.03 28.89 8.13
C GLY A 725 -1.10 29.87 8.65
N ALA A 726 -1.99 29.44 9.55
CA ALA A 726 -3.07 30.24 10.13
C ALA A 726 -4.01 30.88 9.09
N ALA A 727 -4.34 30.14 8.02
CA ALA A 727 -5.29 30.56 6.99
C ALA A 727 -6.73 30.09 7.23
N ILE A 728 -6.93 29.16 8.18
CA ILE A 728 -8.23 28.61 8.57
C ILE A 728 -8.31 28.44 10.11
N PRO A 729 -9.51 28.27 10.70
CA PRO A 729 -9.68 28.00 12.13
C PRO A 729 -8.95 26.75 12.61
N SER A 730 -8.58 26.74 13.90
CA SER A 730 -7.75 25.69 14.49
C SER A 730 -8.58 24.59 15.17
N PRO A 731 -8.37 23.29 14.86
CA PRO A 731 -9.02 22.19 15.58
C PRO A 731 -8.57 22.11 17.06
N PHE A 732 -7.37 22.61 17.38
CA PHE A 732 -6.77 22.55 18.70
C PHE A 732 -7.51 23.36 19.78
N GLU A 733 -8.37 24.30 19.37
CA GLU A 733 -9.24 25.03 20.30
C GLU A 733 -10.27 24.09 20.95
N TYR A 734 -10.73 23.06 20.23
CA TYR A 734 -11.89 22.23 20.59
C TYR A 734 -11.59 20.75 20.86
N ALA A 735 -10.58 20.19 20.20
CA ALA A 735 -10.32 18.75 20.23
C ALA A 735 -9.64 18.27 21.53
N ASP A 736 -9.95 17.03 21.94
CA ASP A 736 -9.19 16.31 22.96
C ASP A 736 -7.87 15.77 22.37
N VAL A 737 -7.91 15.33 21.09
CA VAL A 737 -6.78 14.76 20.34
C VAL A 737 -6.81 15.28 18.91
N VAL A 738 -5.65 15.56 18.31
CA VAL A 738 -5.53 15.95 16.89
C VAL A 738 -4.53 15.04 16.19
N THR A 739 -4.94 14.34 15.13
CA THR A 739 -4.06 13.57 14.26
C THR A 739 -3.81 14.29 12.94
N THR A 740 -2.64 14.05 12.35
CA THR A 740 -2.33 14.56 11.00
C THR A 740 -1.30 13.70 10.29
N THR A 741 -1.42 13.59 8.96
CA THR A 741 -0.28 13.26 8.09
C THR A 741 0.62 14.46 7.86
N THR A 742 1.89 14.23 7.58
CA THR A 742 2.90 15.28 7.40
C THR A 742 3.18 15.67 5.95
N HIS A 743 2.73 14.87 4.98
CA HIS A 743 3.09 14.97 3.55
C HIS A 743 2.13 15.77 2.66
N LYS A 744 0.97 16.22 3.16
CA LYS A 744 -0.07 16.87 2.33
C LYS A 744 0.16 18.39 2.23
N SER A 745 -0.78 19.20 2.68
CA SER A 745 -0.63 20.67 2.76
C SER A 745 0.56 21.10 3.64
N LEU A 746 0.97 20.30 4.63
CA LEU A 746 2.16 20.54 5.45
C LEU A 746 3.50 20.30 4.71
N ARG A 747 3.48 19.68 3.52
CA ARG A 747 4.62 19.57 2.58
C ARG A 747 5.91 18.89 3.12
N GLY A 748 5.79 18.13 4.22
CA GLY A 748 6.88 17.37 4.83
C GLY A 748 7.03 15.93 4.30
N PRO A 749 7.76 15.05 5.03
CA PRO A 749 7.97 13.66 4.61
C PRO A 749 6.69 12.83 4.79
N ARG A 750 6.71 11.58 4.29
CA ARG A 750 5.66 10.59 4.63
C ARG A 750 5.84 10.12 6.08
N GLY A 751 4.96 10.62 6.95
CA GLY A 751 4.82 10.29 8.37
C GLY A 751 3.49 10.82 8.93
N ALA A 752 3.35 10.79 10.25
CA ALA A 752 2.22 11.38 10.98
C ALA A 752 2.60 11.90 12.37
N MET A 753 1.72 12.72 12.94
CA MET A 753 1.79 13.21 14.32
C MET A 753 0.46 12.98 15.03
N ILE A 754 0.53 12.69 16.33
CA ILE A 754 -0.61 12.59 17.24
C ILE A 754 -0.42 13.61 18.36
N PHE A 755 -1.17 14.70 18.33
CA PHE A 755 -1.21 15.69 19.39
C PHE A 755 -2.32 15.34 20.38
N TYR A 756 -2.09 15.56 21.66
CA TYR A 756 -3.05 15.23 22.72
C TYR A 756 -3.08 16.29 23.82
N ARG A 757 -4.27 16.56 24.37
CA ARG A 757 -4.44 17.46 25.50
C ARG A 757 -3.76 16.92 26.77
N LYS A 758 -3.26 17.85 27.58
CA LYS A 758 -2.64 17.68 28.89
C LYS A 758 -3.31 18.59 29.91
N GLY A 759 -3.04 18.40 31.21
CA GLY A 759 -3.65 19.21 32.27
C GLY A 759 -5.09 18.79 32.58
N GLN A 760 -5.96 19.75 32.89
CA GLN A 760 -7.33 19.50 33.36
C GLN A 760 -8.33 19.40 32.19
N ARG A 761 -9.08 18.30 32.14
CA ARG A 761 -10.17 18.04 31.17
C ARG A 761 -11.53 18.59 31.62
N GLY A 762 -11.78 18.65 32.92
CA GLY A 762 -13.06 19.11 33.46
C GLY A 762 -13.14 18.96 34.97
N VAL A 763 -14.37 18.87 35.49
CA VAL A 763 -14.67 18.75 36.92
C VAL A 763 -15.74 17.68 37.13
N ASP A 764 -15.59 16.84 38.16
CA ASP A 764 -16.58 15.81 38.49
C ASP A 764 -17.82 16.40 39.20
N LYS A 765 -18.84 15.55 39.45
CA LYS A 765 -20.08 15.96 40.12
C LYS A 765 -19.92 16.36 41.60
N LYS A 766 -18.70 16.37 42.14
CA LYS A 766 -18.36 16.74 43.52
C LYS A 766 -17.42 17.95 43.59
N GLY A 767 -16.93 18.46 42.45
CA GLY A 767 -15.95 19.55 42.40
C GLY A 767 -14.49 19.12 42.23
N ASN A 768 -14.20 17.82 42.07
CA ASN A 768 -12.82 17.35 41.87
C ASN A 768 -12.35 17.60 40.42
N PRO A 769 -11.11 18.02 40.18
CA PRO A 769 -10.57 18.13 38.83
C PRO A 769 -10.46 16.75 38.17
N ILE A 770 -10.95 16.65 36.93
CA ILE A 770 -10.70 15.50 36.05
C ILE A 770 -9.52 15.88 35.17
N MET A 771 -8.41 15.15 35.28
CA MET A 771 -7.22 15.37 34.45
C MET A 771 -7.32 14.60 33.12
N TYR A 772 -6.58 15.04 32.10
CA TYR A 772 -6.33 14.25 30.90
C TYR A 772 -5.35 13.11 31.19
N ASP A 773 -5.68 11.92 30.72
CA ASP A 773 -4.88 10.68 30.81
C ASP A 773 -4.28 10.28 29.44
N LEU A 774 -4.30 11.19 28.47
CA LEU A 774 -4.05 10.90 27.05
C LEU A 774 -2.59 10.60 26.73
N GLU A 775 -1.64 11.24 27.41
CA GLU A 775 -0.21 11.19 27.08
C GLU A 775 0.34 9.76 27.18
N ASP A 776 0.26 9.14 28.35
CA ASP A 776 0.75 7.78 28.58
C ASP A 776 0.01 6.76 27.72
N ARG A 777 -1.32 6.93 27.56
CA ARG A 777 -2.16 6.00 26.78
C ARG A 777 -1.83 6.02 25.30
N ILE A 778 -1.64 7.20 24.70
CA ILE A 778 -1.31 7.35 23.28
C ILE A 778 0.12 6.92 23.02
N ASN A 779 1.07 7.32 23.88
CA ASN A 779 2.46 6.90 23.73
C ASN A 779 2.59 5.38 23.86
N ALA A 780 1.99 4.75 24.88
CA ALA A 780 1.97 3.29 25.04
C ALA A 780 1.31 2.55 23.86
N ALA A 781 0.24 3.11 23.28
CA ALA A 781 -0.43 2.53 22.10
C ALA A 781 0.41 2.65 20.81
N VAL A 782 1.25 3.68 20.68
CA VAL A 782 2.25 3.78 19.60
C VAL A 782 3.37 2.76 19.85
N PHE A 783 4.07 2.86 20.99
CA PHE A 783 5.12 1.94 21.41
C PHE A 783 4.98 1.64 22.92
N PRO A 784 4.96 0.36 23.37
CA PRO A 784 5.19 -0.87 22.60
C PRO A 784 3.92 -1.46 21.94
N GLY A 785 2.79 -0.75 21.96
CA GLY A 785 1.48 -1.33 21.62
C GLY A 785 1.29 -1.75 20.15
N LEU A 786 1.82 -0.99 19.18
CA LEU A 786 1.54 -1.20 17.74
C LEU A 786 2.74 -0.99 16.80
N GLN A 787 3.85 -0.42 17.28
CA GLN A 787 5.10 -0.23 16.54
C GLN A 787 6.28 -0.68 17.40
N GLY A 788 7.40 -1.00 16.73
CA GLY A 788 8.73 -1.11 17.34
C GLY A 788 9.58 0.14 17.06
N GLY A 789 10.83 -0.06 16.63
CA GLY A 789 11.80 0.99 16.29
C GLY A 789 11.27 2.19 15.49
N PRO A 790 11.36 3.43 16.01
CA PRO A 790 10.99 4.65 15.29
C PRO A 790 11.82 4.94 14.03
N HIS A 791 11.17 5.46 12.97
CA HIS A 791 11.82 5.88 11.73
C HIS A 791 12.49 7.26 11.88
N ASN A 792 13.68 7.28 12.48
CA ASN A 792 14.41 8.50 12.85
C ASN A 792 14.73 9.44 11.69
N GLN A 793 14.98 8.90 10.49
CA GLN A 793 15.15 9.69 9.26
C GLN A 793 13.87 10.47 8.91
N SER A 794 12.69 9.86 9.05
CA SER A 794 11.40 10.53 8.85
C SER A 794 11.13 11.57 9.95
N ILE A 795 11.48 11.28 11.21
CA ILE A 795 11.34 12.22 12.33
C ILE A 795 12.27 13.44 12.16
N THR A 796 13.50 13.21 11.70
CA THR A 796 14.50 14.27 11.45
C THR A 796 14.07 15.15 10.27
N SER A 797 13.63 14.53 9.18
CA SER A 797 13.03 15.21 8.03
C SER A 797 11.77 16.01 8.40
N LEU A 798 10.94 15.48 9.28
CA LEU A 798 9.77 16.18 9.81
C LEU A 798 10.17 17.42 10.62
N ALA A 799 11.26 17.36 11.40
CA ALA A 799 11.78 18.54 12.10
C ALA A 799 12.25 19.64 11.13
N VAL A 800 12.72 19.30 9.92
CA VAL A 800 13.03 20.26 8.85
C VAL A 800 11.75 20.87 8.28
N ALA A 801 10.77 20.04 7.91
CA ALA A 801 9.49 20.50 7.37
C ALA A 801 8.71 21.40 8.35
N LEU A 802 8.79 21.12 9.66
CA LEU A 802 8.16 21.95 10.71
C LEU A 802 8.87 23.29 10.92
N LYS A 803 10.18 23.39 10.68
CA LYS A 803 10.86 24.70 10.60
C LYS A 803 10.25 25.52 9.47
N GLN A 804 10.18 24.93 8.27
CA GLN A 804 9.60 25.59 7.09
C GLN A 804 8.12 25.96 7.29
N ALA A 805 7.33 25.09 7.92
CA ALA A 805 5.92 25.39 8.25
C ALA A 805 5.73 26.56 9.24
N SER A 806 6.80 27.00 9.91
CA SER A 806 6.83 28.15 10.82
C SER A 806 7.39 29.43 10.19
N GLU A 807 7.87 29.38 8.94
CA GLU A 807 8.49 30.50 8.23
C GLU A 807 7.45 31.35 7.47
N PRO A 808 7.62 32.69 7.36
CA PRO A 808 6.64 33.58 6.71
C PRO A 808 6.29 33.17 5.27
N GLU A 809 7.26 32.66 4.52
CA GLU A 809 7.14 32.21 3.13
C GLU A 809 6.15 31.04 3.01
N PHE A 810 6.07 30.18 4.04
CA PHE A 810 5.09 29.10 4.08
C PHE A 810 3.67 29.64 4.32
N LYS A 811 3.51 30.69 5.13
CA LYS A 811 2.21 31.37 5.28
C LYS A 811 1.76 32.01 3.95
N THR A 812 2.67 32.66 3.23
CA THR A 812 2.40 33.21 1.89
C THR A 812 2.01 32.11 0.89
N TYR A 813 2.75 30.99 0.87
CA TYR A 813 2.41 29.80 0.08
C TYR A 813 1.00 29.28 0.39
N ILE A 814 0.67 29.12 1.67
CA ILE A 814 -0.64 28.64 2.12
C ILE A 814 -1.77 29.61 1.75
N GLN A 815 -1.56 30.93 1.86
CA GLN A 815 -2.51 31.92 1.38
C GLN A 815 -2.74 31.76 -0.13
N GLN A 816 -1.68 31.56 -0.92
CA GLN A 816 -1.79 31.36 -2.36
C GLN A 816 -2.53 30.05 -2.71
N VAL A 817 -2.33 28.97 -1.95
CA VAL A 817 -3.07 27.69 -2.12
C VAL A 817 -4.59 27.92 -1.99
N MET A 818 -5.02 28.78 -1.06
CA MET A 818 -6.44 29.09 -0.87
C MET A 818 -7.01 29.87 -2.05
N LYS A 819 -6.30 30.91 -2.53
CA LYS A 819 -6.72 31.69 -3.70
C LYS A 819 -6.80 30.84 -4.97
N ASN A 820 -5.77 30.03 -5.22
CA ASN A 820 -5.66 29.13 -6.37
C ASN A 820 -6.81 28.10 -6.39
N SER A 821 -7.14 27.51 -5.22
CA SER A 821 -8.28 26.61 -5.06
C SER A 821 -9.61 27.28 -5.39
N LYS A 822 -9.80 28.54 -4.98
CA LYS A 822 -10.97 29.35 -5.31
C LYS A 822 -11.03 29.69 -6.82
N ALA A 823 -9.94 30.18 -7.41
CA ALA A 823 -9.86 30.51 -8.83
C ALA A 823 -10.14 29.29 -9.73
N LEU A 824 -9.64 28.11 -9.35
CA LEU A 824 -9.95 26.83 -9.99
C LEU A 824 -11.45 26.51 -9.91
N GLY A 825 -12.08 26.68 -8.75
CA GLY A 825 -13.52 26.48 -8.56
C GLY A 825 -14.35 27.40 -9.46
N GLU A 826 -14.02 28.69 -9.49
CA GLU A 826 -14.69 29.68 -10.34
C GLU A 826 -14.48 29.39 -11.84
N SER A 827 -13.31 28.92 -12.25
CA SER A 827 -13.05 28.50 -13.63
C SER A 827 -13.87 27.26 -14.02
N LEU A 828 -13.93 26.25 -13.15
CA LEU A 828 -14.75 25.05 -13.37
C LEU A 828 -16.26 25.40 -13.46
N GLN A 829 -16.74 26.39 -12.69
CA GLN A 829 -18.11 26.89 -12.84
C GLN A 829 -18.33 27.58 -14.19
N ARG A 830 -17.36 28.34 -14.73
CA ARG A 830 -17.40 28.86 -16.10
C ARG A 830 -17.41 27.75 -17.16
N CYS A 831 -16.75 26.63 -16.92
CA CYS A 831 -16.82 25.41 -17.75
C CYS A 831 -18.12 24.60 -17.59
N ASN A 832 -19.13 25.15 -16.90
CA ASN A 832 -20.44 24.55 -16.63
C ASN A 832 -20.37 23.22 -15.84
N PHE A 833 -19.46 23.16 -14.85
CA PHE A 833 -19.46 22.10 -13.84
C PHE A 833 -20.28 22.48 -12.60
N ASN A 834 -21.03 21.51 -12.08
CA ASN A 834 -21.56 21.60 -10.72
C ASN A 834 -20.43 21.30 -9.73
N LEU A 835 -20.35 22.06 -8.63
CA LEU A 835 -19.43 21.79 -7.52
C LEU A 835 -20.21 21.38 -6.29
N VAL A 836 -19.76 20.34 -5.57
CA VAL A 836 -20.37 19.93 -4.30
C VAL A 836 -20.21 21.06 -3.28
N SER A 837 -21.30 21.43 -2.61
CA SER A 837 -21.43 22.65 -1.78
C SER A 837 -21.20 23.99 -2.51
N GLY A 838 -21.22 24.00 -3.85
CA GLY A 838 -21.16 25.22 -4.66
C GLY A 838 -19.81 25.95 -4.69
N GLY A 839 -18.74 25.37 -4.13
CA GLY A 839 -17.42 26.02 -4.08
C GLY A 839 -16.47 25.39 -3.06
N THR A 840 -15.53 26.18 -2.56
CA THR A 840 -14.51 25.77 -1.59
C THR A 840 -14.12 26.88 -0.61
N ASP A 841 -13.82 26.50 0.62
CA ASP A 841 -13.20 27.31 1.68
C ASP A 841 -11.85 26.68 2.12
N ASN A 842 -11.27 25.80 1.31
CA ASN A 842 -10.00 25.13 1.58
C ASN A 842 -9.22 24.84 0.28
N HIS A 843 -8.23 23.96 0.33
CA HIS A 843 -7.29 23.69 -0.78
C HIS A 843 -7.80 22.73 -1.87
N LEU A 844 -9.06 22.25 -1.79
CA LEU A 844 -9.63 21.31 -2.74
C LEU A 844 -11.03 21.67 -3.23
N VAL A 845 -11.37 21.18 -4.42
CA VAL A 845 -12.68 21.29 -5.06
C VAL A 845 -13.17 19.88 -5.42
N LEU A 846 -14.48 19.63 -5.25
CA LEU A 846 -15.14 18.37 -5.59
C LEU A 846 -16.16 18.62 -6.70
N ILE A 847 -15.84 18.12 -7.89
CA ILE A 847 -16.58 18.32 -9.14
C ILE A 847 -17.65 17.25 -9.28
N ASP A 848 -18.88 17.64 -9.64
CA ASP A 848 -19.97 16.74 -10.04
C ASP A 848 -20.09 16.71 -11.58
N LEU A 849 -19.86 15.53 -12.17
CA LEU A 849 -19.89 15.31 -13.62
C LEU A 849 -21.27 14.88 -14.15
N ARG A 850 -22.29 14.73 -13.29
CA ARG A 850 -23.62 14.25 -13.70
C ARG A 850 -24.25 15.13 -14.79
N SER A 851 -23.99 16.43 -14.80
CA SER A 851 -24.42 17.38 -15.85
C SER A 851 -23.74 17.15 -17.20
N LYS A 852 -22.50 16.64 -17.22
CA LYS A 852 -21.73 16.30 -18.43
C LYS A 852 -22.04 14.89 -18.96
N GLY A 853 -22.75 14.06 -18.19
CA GLY A 853 -23.18 12.71 -18.59
C GLY A 853 -22.07 11.64 -18.61
N VAL A 854 -20.89 11.95 -18.06
CA VAL A 854 -19.70 11.09 -17.97
C VAL A 854 -19.35 10.86 -16.49
N ASN A 855 -18.85 9.68 -16.14
CA ASN A 855 -18.48 9.37 -14.74
C ASN A 855 -16.98 9.62 -14.46
N GLY A 856 -16.63 9.71 -13.18
CA GLY A 856 -15.27 10.03 -12.73
C GLY A 856 -14.23 9.05 -13.25
N SER A 857 -14.56 7.75 -13.31
CA SER A 857 -13.66 6.70 -13.84
C SER A 857 -13.29 6.86 -15.32
N LYS A 858 -14.12 7.56 -16.11
CA LYS A 858 -13.86 7.86 -17.53
C LYS A 858 -13.15 9.19 -17.70
N ALA A 859 -13.60 10.23 -16.99
CA ALA A 859 -12.95 11.53 -17.02
C ALA A 859 -11.49 11.46 -16.52
N GLU A 860 -11.23 10.79 -15.40
CA GLU A 860 -9.88 10.51 -14.88
C GLU A 860 -8.97 9.87 -15.94
N ALA A 861 -9.48 8.89 -16.69
CA ALA A 861 -8.70 8.18 -17.70
C ALA A 861 -8.33 9.07 -18.91
N VAL A 862 -9.10 10.12 -19.21
CA VAL A 862 -8.77 11.10 -20.25
C VAL A 862 -7.85 12.18 -19.70
N CYS A 863 -8.08 12.66 -18.47
CA CYS A 863 -7.18 13.59 -17.78
C CYS A 863 -5.75 13.02 -17.67
N GLU A 864 -5.61 11.76 -17.26
CA GLU A 864 -4.31 11.07 -17.18
C GLU A 864 -3.59 11.01 -18.54
N MET A 865 -4.33 10.73 -19.62
CA MET A 865 -3.77 10.74 -20.99
C MET A 865 -3.44 12.14 -21.51
N ALA A 866 -4.07 13.18 -20.95
CA ALA A 866 -3.75 14.59 -21.17
C ALA A 866 -2.68 15.11 -20.19
N SER A 867 -2.02 14.24 -19.40
CA SER A 867 -1.02 14.63 -18.38
C SER A 867 -1.56 15.53 -17.25
N ILE A 868 -2.87 15.47 -17.01
CA ILE A 868 -3.57 16.10 -15.88
C ILE A 868 -3.86 15.00 -14.83
N VAL A 869 -3.04 14.95 -13.78
CA VAL A 869 -3.10 13.88 -12.77
C VAL A 869 -4.04 14.30 -11.63
N LEU A 870 -5.15 13.58 -11.48
CA LEU A 870 -6.20 13.83 -10.50
C LEU A 870 -6.88 12.53 -10.07
N ASN A 871 -7.82 12.56 -9.10
CA ASN A 871 -8.55 11.35 -8.69
C ASN A 871 -10.06 11.46 -8.91
N LYS A 872 -10.66 10.39 -9.45
CA LYS A 872 -12.11 10.15 -9.33
C LYS A 872 -12.51 10.08 -7.86
N ASN A 873 -13.67 10.61 -7.52
CA ASN A 873 -14.14 10.74 -6.14
C ASN A 873 -15.66 10.61 -6.08
N THR A 874 -16.17 9.90 -5.08
CA THR A 874 -17.61 9.85 -4.79
C THR A 874 -18.16 11.23 -4.46
N ILE A 875 -19.44 11.44 -4.79
CA ILE A 875 -20.23 12.63 -4.44
C ILE A 875 -21.56 12.22 -3.79
N PRO A 876 -22.25 13.11 -3.05
CA PRO A 876 -23.58 12.82 -2.51
C PRO A 876 -24.56 12.30 -3.56
N GLY A 877 -25.33 11.26 -3.20
CA GLY A 877 -26.21 10.52 -4.10
C GLY A 877 -25.53 9.43 -4.96
N ASP A 878 -24.21 9.21 -4.86
CA ASP A 878 -23.53 8.14 -5.62
C ASP A 878 -23.91 6.73 -5.14
N LYS A 879 -24.54 5.97 -6.04
CA LYS A 879 -24.99 4.58 -5.80
C LYS A 879 -23.85 3.55 -5.78
N SER A 880 -22.60 3.93 -6.07
CA SER A 880 -21.46 3.00 -6.09
C SER A 880 -20.11 3.70 -5.96
N ALA A 881 -19.36 3.37 -4.91
CA ALA A 881 -17.97 3.82 -4.75
C ALA A 881 -17.00 3.30 -5.82
N MET A 882 -17.39 2.28 -6.60
CA MET A 882 -16.56 1.72 -7.69
C MET A 882 -16.73 2.48 -9.03
N ASN A 883 -17.84 3.22 -9.19
CA ASN A 883 -18.13 4.02 -10.39
C ASN A 883 -18.67 5.40 -9.96
N PRO A 884 -17.84 6.22 -9.27
CA PRO A 884 -18.25 7.52 -8.77
C PRO A 884 -18.51 8.52 -9.90
N ASN A 885 -19.36 9.51 -9.65
CA ASN A 885 -19.71 10.54 -10.64
C ASN A 885 -18.98 11.87 -10.46
N GLY A 886 -17.94 11.94 -9.60
CA GLY A 886 -17.15 13.15 -9.42
C GLY A 886 -15.64 12.98 -9.58
N LEU A 887 -14.95 14.12 -9.59
CA LEU A 887 -13.50 14.26 -9.51
C LEU A 887 -13.13 15.15 -8.32
N ARG A 888 -12.03 14.83 -7.63
CA ARG A 888 -11.44 15.69 -6.59
C ARG A 888 -10.14 16.26 -7.12
N VAL A 889 -10.05 17.59 -7.13
CA VAL A 889 -8.86 18.36 -7.53
C VAL A 889 -8.42 19.27 -6.38
N GLY A 890 -7.15 19.63 -6.31
CA GLY A 890 -6.64 20.54 -5.28
C GLY A 890 -5.34 21.24 -5.63
N ALA A 891 -5.14 22.41 -5.03
CA ALA A 891 -4.07 23.34 -5.37
C ALA A 891 -2.66 23.11 -4.77
N PRO A 892 -2.40 22.34 -3.68
CA PRO A 892 -1.10 22.36 -2.99
C PRO A 892 0.13 22.07 -3.85
N ALA A 893 0.09 21.03 -4.70
CA ALA A 893 1.23 20.60 -5.49
C ALA A 893 1.62 21.63 -6.57
N MET A 894 0.67 22.07 -7.39
CA MET A 894 0.97 23.09 -8.41
C MET A 894 1.27 24.46 -7.79
N THR A 895 0.60 24.87 -6.70
CA THR A 895 0.98 26.11 -5.99
C THR A 895 2.42 26.05 -5.46
N SER A 896 2.90 24.86 -5.06
CA SER A 896 4.32 24.68 -4.70
C SER A 896 5.26 24.95 -5.88
N ARG A 897 4.87 24.60 -7.12
CA ARG A 897 5.60 24.98 -8.35
C ARG A 897 5.50 26.47 -8.71
N GLY A 898 4.81 27.27 -7.90
CA GLY A 898 4.71 28.71 -8.07
C GLY A 898 3.62 29.16 -9.05
N LEU A 899 2.55 28.37 -9.23
CA LEU A 899 1.37 28.79 -9.99
C LEU A 899 0.51 29.78 -9.19
N MET A 900 -0.11 30.72 -9.91
CA MET A 900 -0.97 31.78 -9.40
C MET A 900 -2.42 31.61 -9.90
N GLU A 901 -3.29 32.57 -9.57
CA GLU A 901 -4.73 32.48 -9.82
C GLU A 901 -5.07 32.22 -11.30
N ASP A 902 -4.43 32.94 -12.24
CA ASP A 902 -4.68 32.81 -13.69
C ASP A 902 -4.19 31.46 -14.25
N ASP A 903 -3.08 30.92 -13.74
CA ASP A 903 -2.62 29.58 -14.10
C ASP A 903 -3.65 28.52 -13.70
N PHE A 904 -4.31 28.70 -12.55
CA PHE A 904 -5.40 27.83 -12.09
C PHE A 904 -6.71 28.04 -12.84
N VAL A 905 -6.93 29.21 -13.46
CA VAL A 905 -8.02 29.41 -14.43
C VAL A 905 -7.80 28.52 -15.66
N LYS A 906 -6.61 28.58 -16.26
CA LYS A 906 -6.20 27.75 -17.42
C LYS A 906 -6.29 26.25 -17.12
N ILE A 907 -5.94 25.83 -15.90
CA ILE A 907 -6.13 24.44 -15.44
C ILE A 907 -7.60 24.04 -15.41
N GLY A 908 -8.51 24.92 -15.01
CA GLY A 908 -9.96 24.68 -15.07
C GLY A 908 -10.46 24.42 -16.50
N GLU A 909 -9.94 25.18 -17.45
CA GLU A 909 -10.25 25.06 -18.89
C GLU A 909 -9.72 23.74 -19.46
N PHE A 910 -8.49 23.34 -19.11
CA PHE A 910 -7.93 22.03 -19.48
C PHE A 910 -8.75 20.85 -18.94
N ILE A 911 -9.27 20.93 -17.70
CA ILE A 911 -10.20 19.92 -17.15
C ILE A 911 -11.51 19.91 -17.93
N GLY A 912 -12.03 21.08 -18.31
CA GLY A 912 -13.20 21.21 -19.19
C GLY A 912 -13.01 20.45 -20.51
N GLY A 913 -11.92 20.73 -21.22
CA GLY A 913 -11.56 20.05 -22.47
C GLY A 913 -11.41 18.54 -22.32
N ALA A 914 -10.73 18.07 -21.26
CA ALA A 914 -10.56 16.64 -20.99
C ALA A 914 -11.89 15.92 -20.72
N VAL A 915 -12.82 16.53 -19.98
CA VAL A 915 -14.15 15.95 -19.73
C VAL A 915 -15.02 15.95 -20.99
N ASP A 916 -14.96 17.00 -21.80
CA ASP A 916 -15.75 17.08 -23.03
C ASP A 916 -15.23 16.07 -24.09
N VAL A 917 -13.92 15.83 -24.16
CA VAL A 917 -13.33 14.69 -24.90
C VAL A 917 -13.79 13.34 -24.32
N ALA A 918 -13.86 13.19 -23.00
CA ALA A 918 -14.40 11.97 -22.39
C ALA A 918 -15.89 11.73 -22.74
N ALA A 919 -16.68 12.80 -22.87
CA ALA A 919 -18.06 12.72 -23.35
C ALA A 919 -18.16 12.37 -24.86
N GLU A 920 -17.21 12.81 -25.69
CA GLU A 920 -17.10 12.39 -27.09
C GLU A 920 -16.74 10.89 -27.22
N VAL A 921 -15.69 10.43 -26.53
CA VAL A 921 -15.26 9.03 -26.57
C VAL A 921 -16.30 8.07 -25.98
N GLN A 922 -17.09 8.52 -24.99
CA GLN A 922 -18.21 7.72 -24.46
C GLN A 922 -19.30 7.45 -25.51
N LYS A 923 -19.55 8.36 -26.45
CA LYS A 923 -20.55 8.16 -27.53
C LYS A 923 -20.12 7.04 -28.49
N GLN A 924 -18.81 6.86 -28.67
CA GLN A 924 -18.23 5.85 -29.56
C GLN A 924 -18.06 4.48 -28.87
N SER A 925 -17.59 4.48 -27.62
CA SER A 925 -17.26 3.26 -26.85
C SER A 925 -18.41 2.71 -25.98
N GLY A 926 -19.43 3.53 -25.71
CA GLY A 926 -20.59 3.15 -24.92
C GLY A 926 -20.36 3.18 -23.39
N PRO A 927 -21.21 2.48 -22.61
CA PRO A 927 -21.28 2.65 -21.17
C PRO A 927 -20.11 1.99 -20.41
N LYS A 928 -19.52 0.91 -20.91
CA LYS A 928 -18.52 0.10 -20.20
C LYS A 928 -17.14 0.77 -20.16
N LEU A 929 -16.52 0.79 -18.98
CA LEU A 929 -15.18 1.37 -18.79
C LEU A 929 -14.06 0.62 -19.55
N VAL A 930 -14.19 -0.70 -19.73
CA VAL A 930 -13.20 -1.51 -20.47
C VAL A 930 -13.21 -1.14 -21.95
N ASP A 931 -14.40 -1.02 -22.55
CA ASP A 931 -14.55 -0.59 -23.95
C ASP A 931 -14.12 0.87 -24.16
N PHE A 932 -14.39 1.75 -23.19
CA PHE A 932 -13.92 3.13 -23.16
C PHE A 932 -12.38 3.23 -23.15
N LYS A 933 -11.71 2.51 -22.24
CA LYS A 933 -10.24 2.50 -22.18
C LYS A 933 -9.61 1.86 -23.42
N ARG A 934 -10.27 0.87 -24.05
CA ARG A 934 -9.79 0.30 -25.32
C ARG A 934 -9.83 1.32 -26.45
N VAL A 935 -10.95 2.02 -26.65
CA VAL A 935 -11.06 3.05 -27.71
C VAL A 935 -10.04 4.19 -27.50
N LEU A 936 -9.81 4.62 -26.26
CA LEU A 936 -8.75 5.59 -25.96
C LEU A 936 -7.34 5.12 -26.35
N ALA A 937 -7.02 3.85 -26.14
CA ALA A 937 -5.70 3.29 -26.45
C ALA A 937 -5.51 2.96 -27.94
N GLU A 938 -6.55 2.47 -28.62
CA GLU A 938 -6.52 2.07 -30.03
C GLU A 938 -6.73 3.24 -31.00
N SER A 939 -7.40 4.32 -30.57
CA SER A 939 -7.74 5.49 -31.40
C SER A 939 -7.95 6.75 -30.55
N PRO A 940 -6.88 7.29 -29.92
CA PRO A 940 -6.97 8.54 -29.17
C PRO A 940 -7.43 9.70 -30.08
N PRO A 941 -8.44 10.50 -29.70
CA PRO A 941 -8.88 11.63 -30.51
C PRO A 941 -7.77 12.67 -30.71
N GLY A 942 -7.69 13.31 -31.88
CA GLY A 942 -6.68 14.35 -32.16
C GLY A 942 -6.66 15.47 -31.10
N LYS A 943 -7.85 15.93 -30.66
CA LYS A 943 -8.03 16.89 -29.57
C LYS A 943 -7.36 16.47 -28.25
N LEU A 944 -7.28 15.16 -27.96
CA LEU A 944 -6.64 14.65 -26.74
C LEU A 944 -5.12 14.75 -26.83
N LEU A 945 -4.56 14.49 -28.01
CA LEU A 945 -3.13 14.62 -28.27
C LEU A 945 -2.69 16.09 -28.29
N GLU A 946 -3.54 16.97 -28.85
CA GLU A 946 -3.37 18.42 -28.81
C GLU A 946 -3.44 18.96 -27.38
N LEU A 947 -4.49 18.62 -26.62
CA LEU A 947 -4.64 18.99 -25.20
C LEU A 947 -3.46 18.49 -24.36
N LYS A 948 -2.99 17.25 -24.59
CA LYS A 948 -1.79 16.71 -23.93
C LYS A 948 -0.57 17.60 -24.21
N GLY A 949 -0.34 18.01 -25.45
CA GLY A 949 0.73 18.93 -25.81
C GLY A 949 0.63 20.25 -25.03
N GLN A 950 -0.54 20.90 -25.11
CA GLN A 950 -0.80 22.17 -24.40
C GLN A 950 -0.60 22.08 -22.87
N VAL A 951 -0.92 20.93 -22.26
CA VAL A 951 -0.72 20.68 -20.83
C VAL A 951 0.75 20.40 -20.51
N GLU A 952 1.46 19.61 -21.32
CA GLU A 952 2.88 19.28 -21.11
C GLU A 952 3.79 20.49 -21.36
N ASP A 953 3.48 21.33 -22.37
CA ASP A 953 4.18 22.59 -22.64
C ASP A 953 4.00 23.56 -21.46
N PHE A 954 2.77 23.83 -21.05
CA PHE A 954 2.45 24.66 -19.88
C PHE A 954 3.12 24.14 -18.60
N ALA A 955 3.09 22.83 -18.35
CA ALA A 955 3.78 22.22 -17.21
C ALA A 955 5.31 22.32 -17.32
N SER A 956 5.87 22.41 -18.53
CA SER A 956 7.33 22.49 -18.77
C SER A 956 7.88 23.91 -18.72
N GLU A 957 7.12 24.93 -19.12
CA GLU A 957 7.46 26.36 -18.90
C GLU A 957 7.75 26.65 -17.41
N LEU A 958 7.06 25.93 -16.52
CA LEU A 958 7.19 25.99 -15.08
C LEU A 958 8.41 25.22 -14.52
N ALA A 959 9.14 24.45 -15.32
CA ALA A 959 10.37 23.78 -14.87
C ALA A 959 11.46 24.80 -14.53
N CYS A 960 11.51 25.92 -15.26
CA CYS A 960 12.41 27.05 -15.01
C CYS A 960 12.19 27.78 -13.66
N ARG A 961 11.23 27.35 -12.82
CA ARG A 961 11.05 27.84 -11.45
C ARG A 961 11.75 26.88 -10.45
N PRO A 962 12.69 27.37 -9.61
CA PRO A 962 13.80 26.57 -9.09
C PRO A 962 13.49 25.68 -7.87
N MET A 963 12.54 24.75 -7.99
CA MET A 963 12.37 23.63 -7.04
C MET A 963 12.59 22.25 -7.65
N LEU A 964 12.18 22.02 -8.91
CA LEU A 964 12.47 20.75 -9.57
C LEU A 964 13.89 20.73 -10.17
N ASP A 965 14.42 21.86 -10.59
CA ASP A 965 15.79 21.93 -11.15
C ASP A 965 16.89 22.16 -10.11
N THR A 966 16.65 22.82 -8.98
CA THR A 966 17.65 22.93 -7.89
C THR A 966 18.02 21.58 -7.29
N TYR A 967 17.06 20.65 -7.27
CA TYR A 967 17.25 19.24 -6.93
C TYR A 967 18.35 18.55 -7.78
N PHE A 968 18.66 19.09 -8.96
CA PHE A 968 19.69 18.57 -9.86
C PHE A 968 20.85 19.54 -10.05
N ALA A 969 20.63 20.86 -10.08
CA ALA A 969 21.68 21.85 -10.33
C ALA A 969 22.82 21.81 -9.28
N GLN A 970 22.53 21.45 -8.02
CA GLN A 970 23.58 21.21 -7.01
C GLN A 970 24.26 19.83 -7.19
N TRP A 971 23.53 18.81 -7.65
CA TRP A 971 24.11 17.50 -7.99
C TRP A 971 24.92 17.52 -9.31
N GLU A 972 24.59 18.43 -10.23
CA GLU A 972 25.23 18.61 -11.53
C GLU A 972 26.28 19.72 -11.55
N THR A 973 26.32 20.66 -10.60
CA THR A 973 27.53 21.47 -10.38
C THR A 973 28.69 20.62 -9.86
N SER A 974 28.41 19.50 -9.17
CA SER A 974 29.39 18.43 -8.95
C SER A 974 29.87 17.83 -10.29
N LYS A 975 28.95 17.56 -11.24
CA LYS A 975 29.32 17.15 -12.61
C LYS A 975 30.09 18.21 -13.40
N ILE A 976 29.78 19.50 -13.25
CA ILE A 976 30.52 20.58 -13.94
C ILE A 976 31.95 20.67 -13.41
N ARG A 977 32.18 20.37 -12.12
CA ARG A 977 33.55 20.13 -11.61
C ARG A 977 34.16 18.90 -12.26
N SER A 978 33.58 17.71 -12.08
CA SER A 978 34.21 16.45 -12.53
C SER A 978 34.44 16.37 -14.04
N THR A 979 33.50 16.86 -14.87
CA THR A 979 33.60 16.83 -16.33
C THR A 979 34.66 17.80 -16.85
N VAL A 980 34.92 18.92 -16.15
CA VAL A 980 36.04 19.82 -16.47
C VAL A 980 37.37 19.18 -16.06
N THR A 981 37.44 18.53 -14.90
CA THR A 981 38.65 17.78 -14.48
C THR A 981 38.98 16.66 -15.46
N GLN A 982 37.98 15.87 -15.87
CA GLN A 982 38.18 14.75 -16.78
C GLN A 982 38.58 15.19 -18.19
N LYS A 983 37.99 16.28 -18.73
CA LYS A 983 38.43 16.85 -20.02
C LYS A 983 39.82 17.51 -19.99
N VAL A 984 40.38 17.79 -18.82
CA VAL A 984 41.77 18.26 -18.68
C VAL A 984 42.77 17.09 -18.56
N GLN A 985 42.31 15.88 -18.29
CA GLN A 985 43.17 14.69 -18.21
C GLN A 985 43.39 14.00 -19.57
N ASP A 986 42.40 14.06 -20.49
CA ASP A 986 42.45 13.38 -21.80
C ASP A 986 43.03 14.23 -22.95
N THR A 987 43.62 15.41 -22.68
CA THR A 987 44.28 16.23 -23.73
C THR A 987 45.73 16.55 -23.37
N THR A 988 46.68 16.04 -24.16
CA THR A 988 48.12 16.31 -24.06
C THR A 988 48.45 17.74 -24.54
N VAL A 989 48.10 18.73 -23.73
CA VAL A 989 48.26 20.16 -24.00
C VAL A 989 49.28 20.75 -23.03
N SER A 990 50.16 21.63 -23.52
CA SER A 990 51.21 22.25 -22.69
C SER A 990 50.61 23.09 -21.54
N PRO A 991 51.21 23.12 -20.34
CA PRO A 991 50.74 23.94 -19.22
C PRO A 991 50.51 25.42 -19.59
N ASP A 992 51.32 25.97 -20.49
CA ASP A 992 51.17 27.35 -20.98
C ASP A 992 49.89 27.59 -21.79
N GLU A 993 49.42 26.59 -22.55
CA GLU A 993 48.17 26.71 -23.31
C GLU A 993 46.94 26.53 -22.41
N ALA A 994 47.01 25.59 -21.45
CA ALA A 994 46.01 25.46 -20.39
C ALA A 994 45.88 26.76 -19.56
N MET A 995 47.00 27.46 -19.32
CA MET A 995 47.01 28.78 -18.66
C MET A 995 46.39 29.87 -19.54
N LYS A 996 46.72 29.92 -20.85
CA LYS A 996 46.15 30.90 -21.80
C LYS A 996 44.63 30.76 -21.94
N GLU A 997 44.11 29.54 -22.08
CA GLU A 997 42.65 29.31 -22.15
C GLU A 997 41.95 29.58 -20.81
N ARG A 998 42.58 29.28 -19.65
CA ARG A 998 42.06 29.71 -18.33
C ARG A 998 41.93 31.24 -18.23
N ILE A 999 42.95 31.99 -18.69
CA ILE A 999 42.92 33.46 -18.71
C ILE A 999 41.81 33.98 -19.62
N LYS A 1000 41.66 33.40 -20.82
CA LYS A 1000 40.61 33.75 -21.80
C LYS A 1000 39.20 33.50 -21.26
N ALA A 1001 38.93 32.32 -20.72
CA ALA A 1001 37.64 31.97 -20.13
C ALA A 1001 37.27 32.88 -18.92
N ASN A 1002 38.25 33.26 -18.10
CA ASN A 1002 38.02 34.22 -17.01
C ASN A 1002 37.74 35.65 -17.54
N ARG A 1003 38.35 36.06 -18.65
CA ARG A 1003 38.07 37.34 -19.32
C ARG A 1003 36.64 37.39 -19.88
N GLU A 1004 36.18 36.29 -20.49
CA GLU A 1004 34.81 36.16 -21.00
C GLU A 1004 33.77 36.15 -19.87
N ARG A 1005 34.03 35.44 -18.76
CA ARG A 1005 33.19 35.47 -17.55
C ARG A 1005 33.11 36.88 -16.94
N ALA A 1006 34.21 37.62 -16.89
CA ALA A 1006 34.21 39.01 -16.44
C ALA A 1006 33.38 39.93 -17.36
N LEU A 1007 33.48 39.75 -18.68
CA LEU A 1007 32.66 40.47 -19.66
C LEU A 1007 31.17 40.14 -19.54
N ALA A 1008 30.81 38.86 -19.36
CA ALA A 1008 29.42 38.43 -19.15
C ALA A 1008 28.82 39.03 -17.86
N ARG A 1009 29.57 39.00 -16.75
CA ARG A 1009 29.15 39.60 -15.47
C ARG A 1009 29.00 41.13 -15.59
N ARG A 1010 29.87 41.79 -16.36
CA ARG A 1010 29.77 43.24 -16.65
C ARG A 1010 28.55 43.58 -17.51
N ARG A 1011 28.16 42.71 -18.45
CA ARG A 1011 26.91 42.86 -19.23
C ARG A 1011 25.66 42.68 -18.37
N GLN A 1012 25.62 41.71 -17.46
CA GLN A 1012 24.50 41.56 -16.51
C GLN A 1012 24.33 42.79 -15.62
N LEU A 1013 25.42 43.34 -15.09
CA LEU A 1013 25.39 44.58 -14.29
C LEU A 1013 24.92 45.81 -15.09
N GLN A 1014 25.05 45.80 -16.42
CA GLN A 1014 24.54 46.86 -17.31
C GLN A 1014 23.06 46.68 -17.70
N GLN A 1015 22.42 45.56 -17.36
CA GLN A 1015 21.02 45.27 -17.72
C GLN A 1015 20.01 45.58 -16.59
N GLY A 1016 20.45 46.17 -15.48
CA GLY A 1016 19.55 46.84 -14.52
C GLY A 1016 18.59 45.93 -13.75
N VAL A 1017 18.78 44.62 -13.73
CA VAL A 1017 17.94 43.68 -12.97
C VAL A 1017 18.25 43.84 -11.47
N PRO A 1018 17.27 44.23 -10.62
CA PRO A 1018 17.52 44.40 -9.19
C PRO A 1018 17.67 43.04 -8.51
N GLN A 1019 18.70 42.89 -7.68
CA GLN A 1019 18.80 41.74 -6.76
C GLN A 1019 17.97 42.03 -5.51
N THR A 1020 16.88 41.29 -5.31
CA THR A 1020 16.23 41.19 -4.00
C THR A 1020 17.02 40.22 -3.11
N SER A 1021 17.27 40.63 -1.87
CA SER A 1021 17.95 39.87 -0.80
C SER A 1021 17.14 38.66 -0.32
#